data_AF-A0A441I9T1-F1
#
_entry.id   AF-A0A441I9T1-F1
#
_cell.length_a   1.000
_cell.length_b   1.000
_cell.length_c   1.000
_cell.angle_alpha   90.00
_cell.angle_beta   90.00
_cell.angle_gamma   90.00
#
_symmetry.space_group_name_H-M   'P 1'
#
loop_
_entity.id
_entity.type
_entity.pdbx_description
1 polymer ?
#
loop_
_entity_poly.entity_id
_entity_poly.type
_entity_poly.pdbx_seq_one_letter_code
_entity_poly.pdbx_strand_id
1 'polypeptide(L)'
;MAYEHESNLTGAYDRAPQFPLWDSVLNREGKIGQAAEMVEAQTILQRKIRSIGNLVARDGDRVEGADIIIDVEAQTVTLIAGKLYVAGRVLDAPAAVLTDVPMTGAVHIGVRLLKTYVTELEEPALLGLMPGSLSEGEAGAARVVYALAWGFSGDGGVGDLYSVYLLTDGVAIDQTPPPNLTGINAQLAIYDFDANGNYIVSGCSVSALGKDGTDQVFSIAEGVANIKGQKRTRYAALRHRETESFDLFRIPTEVHTFGANPTIVTLNHGPIATIREVLVEKEVTETVVRGGTPNGSDALTNTGVTAILEVKQGATTYATPADYTKAGDLVSWAAGGAEPATGSSYTVKYRYLGIVSATDITATTITVAGGVNGGQIQVDYDFKLPRVDVLGLDSDGNSVYLKGVSSRTNALPPTVPADVLPLALVENIWTGTPNVTNIGVRAYTMAKIDRMYNSLVDALDLIALERLQRDIDSREPISKNGVFVDPFTSDRYRDEGEPQTAAVFGGLLRLAIDPSFHSINLAGVTLLGWTEEVAVEQALATRCTKINPYQNFTPLPASMTINPPVDYWTESATEWASDSAAALSSPVVITTSRSTAGRTTTTTTTTQKETIESSTREETLAYLRQIPLQFTIKGFGAGENLTKLEFDGIDVNPGGLGADGSGQIASSFTIPANVPAGSKGLVAQGAGGSKAAAIFVGQGTIDVETLRRVVTTTVQQTSVTAPRETGGQTGGGGNGGSRSDPLAQTFTLTEGRHIAGVNLKVCLVGDPDSPIVLELVEVANGIPTVNVIAQAFYDMNDAVIGQWTEIRFPYPIWLAGGIEYAFVVKTNDGNHSIKTAKLGDFDADLQQPVAAQPYSVGVMLSSSNAVTWTPHQDEDICFQLVAAKFAPATKMVDVGTFAAANMSDLLIRAEVELPTAAAAMHFEVELDDGSVTLLNPDQAWELQAFYTGNVEVRAVLTGSAKVSPVVFPVILAIEGELQTTGTYVTRAFDMGTGVDILSYLKTKIPTGATIVMHADAANDVWTAVPQVTQTPLQDAGWVERKYSVIGFNANPVGRIRITLTGTPAARPMAYDFRAISAP
;
A
#
# COMPACT_ATOMS: atom_id res chain seq x y z
N MET A 1 -36.66 -54.06 -19.39
CA MET A 1 -36.23 -54.96 -18.29
C MET A 1 -35.92 -54.05 -17.12
N ALA A 2 -36.46 -54.33 -15.93
CA ALA A 2 -36.34 -53.45 -14.78
C ALA A 2 -35.17 -53.90 -13.89
N TYR A 3 -34.42 -52.94 -13.33
CA TYR A 3 -33.36 -53.13 -12.33
C TYR A 3 -32.04 -53.78 -12.78
N GLU A 4 -31.70 -53.79 -14.07
CA GLU A 4 -30.38 -54.26 -14.54
C GLU A 4 -29.24 -53.37 -13.98
N HIS A 5 -28.13 -53.99 -13.60
CA HIS A 5 -26.95 -53.28 -13.12
C HIS A 5 -26.30 -52.47 -14.26
N GLU A 6 -25.74 -51.30 -13.93
CA GLU A 6 -25.15 -50.35 -14.91
C GLU A 6 -24.03 -50.95 -15.79
N SER A 7 -23.39 -52.02 -15.31
CA SER A 7 -22.38 -52.76 -16.08
C SER A 7 -22.95 -53.57 -17.26
N ASN A 8 -24.29 -53.65 -17.40
CA ASN A 8 -25.01 -54.49 -18.37
C ASN A 8 -24.60 -55.98 -18.35
N LEU A 9 -24.10 -56.46 -17.20
CA LEU A 9 -23.74 -57.86 -17.04
C LEU A 9 -25.03 -58.69 -16.91
N THR A 10 -25.25 -59.64 -17.81
CA THR A 10 -26.47 -60.46 -17.81
C THR A 10 -26.69 -61.14 -16.46
N GLY A 11 -27.87 -60.94 -15.87
CA GLY A 11 -28.24 -61.52 -14.57
C GLY A 11 -27.71 -60.74 -13.33
N ALA A 12 -27.04 -59.60 -13.52
CA ALA A 12 -26.72 -58.66 -12.46
C ALA A 12 -27.81 -57.60 -12.35
N TYR A 13 -28.33 -57.41 -11.13
CA TYR A 13 -29.39 -56.45 -10.84
C TYR A 13 -29.00 -55.55 -9.68
N ASP A 14 -29.39 -54.28 -9.74
CA ASP A 14 -29.29 -53.34 -8.62
C ASP A 14 -30.58 -52.52 -8.50
N ARG A 15 -31.31 -52.77 -7.41
CA ARG A 15 -32.55 -52.06 -7.10
C ARG A 15 -32.29 -50.76 -6.33
N ALA A 16 -31.14 -50.61 -5.66
CA ALA A 16 -30.86 -49.49 -4.76
C ALA A 16 -30.91 -48.09 -5.42
N PRO A 17 -30.61 -47.90 -6.71
CA PRO A 17 -30.79 -46.61 -7.40
C PRO A 17 -32.26 -46.16 -7.49
N GLN A 18 -33.21 -47.09 -7.58
CA GLN A 18 -34.64 -46.78 -7.69
C GLN A 18 -35.31 -46.61 -6.33
N PHE A 19 -34.65 -47.04 -5.25
CA PHE A 19 -35.13 -46.93 -3.87
C PHE A 19 -34.10 -46.20 -2.99
N PRO A 20 -34.06 -44.84 -3.06
CA PRO A 20 -33.01 -44.05 -2.42
C PRO A 20 -33.01 -44.12 -0.89
N LEU A 21 -34.16 -44.42 -0.28
CA LEU A 21 -34.36 -44.49 1.17
C LEU A 21 -33.91 -45.82 1.81
N TRP A 22 -33.50 -46.79 1.01
CA TRP A 22 -32.99 -48.06 1.52
C TRP A 22 -31.61 -47.88 2.17
N ASP A 23 -31.54 -48.20 3.45
CA ASP A 23 -30.35 -47.96 4.26
C ASP A 23 -29.49 -49.22 4.47
N SER A 24 -30.12 -50.38 4.56
CA SER A 24 -29.37 -51.64 4.71
C SER A 24 -30.19 -52.83 4.23
N VAL A 25 -29.47 -53.88 3.83
CA VAL A 25 -30.01 -55.17 3.43
C VAL A 25 -30.02 -56.10 4.64
N LEU A 26 -31.18 -56.68 4.97
CA LEU A 26 -31.35 -57.58 6.11
C LEU A 26 -31.71 -59.00 5.65
N ASN A 27 -30.72 -59.89 5.70
CA ASN A 27 -30.89 -61.29 5.34
C ASN A 27 -31.57 -62.07 6.47
N ARG A 28 -32.58 -62.88 6.13
CA ARG A 28 -33.29 -63.76 7.07
C ARG A 28 -32.81 -65.19 6.89
N GLU A 29 -32.49 -65.87 7.99
CA GLU A 29 -32.12 -67.28 7.96
C GLU A 29 -33.28 -68.13 7.38
N GLY A 30 -32.95 -69.05 6.48
CA GLY A 30 -33.93 -69.93 5.80
C GLY A 30 -34.54 -69.37 4.50
N LYS A 31 -34.13 -68.17 4.03
CA LYS A 31 -34.47 -67.62 2.71
C LYS A 31 -33.30 -67.72 1.73
N ILE A 32 -33.59 -67.76 0.43
CA ILE A 32 -32.56 -67.83 -0.63
C ILE A 32 -31.97 -66.43 -0.82
N GLY A 33 -30.65 -66.29 -0.62
CA GLY A 33 -29.94 -65.04 -0.90
C GLY A 33 -29.85 -64.78 -2.41
N GLN A 34 -30.12 -63.54 -2.82
CA GLN A 34 -30.08 -63.10 -4.21
C GLN A 34 -28.78 -62.35 -4.51
N ALA A 35 -28.20 -62.52 -5.71
CA ALA A 35 -27.00 -61.77 -6.09
C ALA A 35 -27.21 -60.24 -6.06
N ALA A 36 -28.42 -59.79 -6.39
CA ALA A 36 -28.83 -58.39 -6.34
C ALA A 36 -28.65 -57.75 -4.95
N GLU A 37 -28.84 -58.52 -3.88
CA GLU A 37 -28.74 -58.03 -2.50
C GLU A 37 -27.30 -57.66 -2.12
N MET A 38 -26.31 -58.38 -2.66
CA MET A 38 -24.90 -58.06 -2.44
C MET A 38 -24.48 -56.80 -3.20
N VAL A 39 -24.97 -56.65 -4.43
CA VAL A 39 -24.72 -55.46 -5.26
C VAL A 39 -25.36 -54.24 -4.61
N GLU A 40 -26.61 -54.34 -4.18
CA GLU A 40 -27.30 -53.27 -3.46
C GLU A 40 -26.60 -52.89 -2.16
N ALA A 41 -26.10 -53.87 -1.39
CA ALA A 41 -25.33 -53.58 -0.18
C ALA A 41 -24.05 -52.79 -0.48
N GLN A 42 -23.38 -53.05 -1.62
CA GLN A 42 -22.22 -52.28 -2.08
C GLN A 42 -22.62 -50.87 -2.50
N THR A 43 -23.67 -50.71 -3.31
CA THR A 43 -24.20 -49.41 -3.76
C THR A 43 -24.62 -48.55 -2.57
N ILE A 44 -25.31 -49.13 -1.60
CA ILE A 44 -25.72 -48.46 -0.36
C ILE A 44 -24.50 -48.04 0.47
N LEU A 45 -23.48 -48.89 0.59
CA LEU A 45 -22.25 -48.57 1.32
C LEU A 45 -21.44 -47.46 0.62
N GLN A 46 -21.30 -47.51 -0.71
CA GLN A 46 -20.64 -46.47 -1.50
C GLN A 46 -21.38 -45.14 -1.39
N ARG A 47 -22.71 -45.15 -1.40
CA ARG A 47 -23.54 -43.96 -1.16
C ARG A 47 -23.27 -43.36 0.23
N LYS A 48 -23.15 -44.20 1.26
CA LYS A 48 -22.79 -43.76 2.62
C LYS A 48 -21.39 -43.17 2.69
N ILE A 49 -20.39 -43.82 2.10
CA ILE A 49 -19.01 -43.33 2.06
C ILE A 49 -18.91 -42.01 1.30
N ARG A 50 -19.58 -41.90 0.14
CA ARG A 50 -19.66 -40.65 -0.64
C ARG A 50 -20.35 -39.54 0.14
N SER A 51 -21.42 -39.85 0.85
CA SER A 51 -22.11 -38.90 1.73
C SER A 51 -21.23 -38.44 2.89
N ILE A 52 -20.43 -39.32 3.49
CA ILE A 52 -19.49 -38.99 4.58
C ILE A 52 -18.30 -38.19 4.04
N GLY A 53 -17.75 -38.55 2.88
CA GLY A 53 -16.64 -37.83 2.24
C GLY A 53 -16.99 -36.41 1.81
N ASN A 54 -18.27 -36.13 1.58
CA ASN A 54 -18.78 -34.82 1.21
C ASN A 54 -19.11 -33.91 2.42
N LEU A 55 -18.93 -34.38 3.66
CA LEU A 55 -19.42 -33.72 4.87
C LEU A 55 -18.36 -33.72 5.98
N VAL A 56 -17.77 -32.56 6.24
CA VAL A 56 -17.01 -32.31 7.47
C VAL A 56 -17.89 -31.48 8.42
N ALA A 57 -18.93 -32.11 9.03
CA ALA A 57 -19.93 -31.41 9.86
C ALA A 57 -20.62 -32.31 10.93
N ARG A 58 -21.52 -31.75 11.77
CA ARG A 58 -22.13 -32.35 13.00
C ARG A 58 -23.61 -32.78 12.80
N ASP A 59 -24.14 -33.68 13.64
CA ASP A 59 -25.55 -34.12 13.61
C ASP A 59 -26.53 -32.94 13.81
N GLY A 60 -27.47 -32.75 12.89
CA GLY A 60 -28.43 -31.64 12.85
C GLY A 60 -28.18 -30.63 11.71
N ASP A 61 -27.06 -30.74 11.00
CA ASP A 61 -26.69 -29.78 9.94
C ASP A 61 -27.55 -29.92 8.67
N ARG A 62 -27.87 -28.75 8.09
CA ARG A 62 -28.67 -28.58 6.88
C ARG A 62 -27.81 -28.64 5.63
N VAL A 63 -28.13 -29.56 4.72
CA VAL A 63 -27.39 -29.77 3.48
C VAL A 63 -28.02 -29.00 2.32
N GLU A 64 -29.36 -29.01 2.22
CA GLU A 64 -30.13 -28.31 1.18
C GLU A 64 -31.62 -28.16 1.62
N GLY A 65 -32.29 -27.07 1.30
CA GLY A 65 -33.72 -26.84 1.61
C GLY A 65 -34.02 -26.69 3.11
N ALA A 66 -35.16 -27.24 3.57
CA ALA A 66 -35.59 -27.31 4.98
C ALA A 66 -35.93 -25.97 5.69
N ASP A 67 -36.26 -24.91 4.96
CA ASP A 67 -36.57 -23.59 5.55
C ASP A 67 -37.75 -23.62 6.53
N ILE A 68 -37.71 -22.72 7.52
CA ILE A 68 -38.71 -22.56 8.56
C ILE A 68 -39.45 -21.22 8.40
N ILE A 69 -40.79 -21.29 8.32
CA ILE A 69 -41.69 -20.13 8.29
C ILE A 69 -42.54 -20.17 9.57
N ILE A 70 -42.52 -19.10 10.36
CA ILE A 70 -43.20 -19.04 11.65
C ILE A 70 -44.37 -18.06 11.56
N ASP A 71 -45.57 -18.54 11.89
CA ASP A 71 -46.76 -17.71 12.06
C ASP A 71 -47.09 -17.63 13.56
N VAL A 72 -46.77 -16.46 14.14
CA VAL A 72 -46.91 -16.19 15.58
C VAL A 72 -48.38 -16.02 15.98
N GLU A 73 -49.23 -15.51 15.09
CA GLU A 73 -50.67 -15.31 15.36
C GLU A 73 -51.43 -16.64 15.32
N ALA A 74 -51.06 -17.54 14.40
CA ALA A 74 -51.70 -18.85 14.24
C ALA A 74 -51.10 -19.97 15.11
N GLN A 75 -50.01 -19.72 15.84
CA GLN A 75 -49.23 -20.73 16.58
C GLN A 75 -48.75 -21.91 15.70
N THR A 76 -48.43 -21.64 14.43
CA THR A 76 -48.00 -22.66 13.47
C THR A 76 -46.60 -22.43 12.94
N VAL A 77 -45.84 -23.50 12.77
CA VAL A 77 -44.51 -23.50 12.15
C VAL A 77 -44.53 -24.37 10.90
N THR A 78 -44.26 -23.78 9.74
CA THR A 78 -44.19 -24.48 8.46
C THR A 78 -42.75 -24.75 8.08
N LEU A 79 -42.44 -26.00 7.76
CA LEU A 79 -41.12 -26.51 7.39
C LEU A 79 -41.17 -27.00 5.94
N ILE A 80 -40.25 -26.52 5.11
CA ILE A 80 -40.13 -26.93 3.71
C ILE A 80 -39.36 -28.26 3.62
N ALA A 81 -39.55 -29.03 2.54
CA ALA A 81 -38.76 -30.24 2.32
C ALA A 81 -37.26 -29.90 2.12
N GLY A 82 -36.37 -30.80 2.54
CA GLY A 82 -34.93 -30.60 2.42
C GLY A 82 -34.12 -31.83 2.82
N LYS A 83 -32.83 -31.66 3.07
CA LYS A 83 -31.89 -32.73 3.44
C LYS A 83 -31.11 -32.37 4.70
N LEU A 84 -31.03 -33.32 5.64
CA LEU A 84 -30.39 -33.15 6.95
C LEU A 84 -29.38 -34.25 7.24
N TYR A 85 -28.30 -33.93 7.94
CA TYR A 85 -27.34 -34.91 8.45
C TYR A 85 -27.74 -35.40 9.84
N VAL A 86 -28.08 -36.69 9.97
CA VAL A 86 -28.56 -37.30 11.22
C VAL A 86 -28.02 -38.72 11.35
N ALA A 87 -27.47 -39.06 12.52
CA ALA A 87 -26.95 -40.40 12.84
C ALA A 87 -25.90 -40.89 11.82
N GLY A 88 -24.98 -39.97 11.47
CA GLY A 88 -23.83 -40.27 10.61
C GLY A 88 -24.09 -40.27 9.10
N ARG A 89 -25.26 -39.82 8.63
CA ARG A 89 -25.65 -39.86 7.20
C ARG A 89 -26.64 -38.75 6.82
N VAL A 90 -26.74 -38.43 5.52
CA VAL A 90 -27.75 -37.50 4.99
C VAL A 90 -29.07 -38.23 4.72
N LEU A 91 -30.17 -37.68 5.22
CA LEU A 91 -31.53 -38.17 5.02
C LEU A 91 -32.46 -37.06 4.53
N ASP A 92 -33.46 -37.44 3.74
CA ASP A 92 -34.48 -36.51 3.25
C ASP A 92 -35.46 -36.16 4.39
N ALA A 93 -35.65 -34.87 4.61
CA ALA A 93 -36.61 -34.30 5.56
C ALA A 93 -37.85 -33.83 4.77
N PRO A 94 -39.06 -34.37 5.05
CA PRO A 94 -40.28 -33.98 4.35
C PRO A 94 -40.73 -32.57 4.77
N ALA A 95 -41.57 -31.93 3.95
CA ALA A 95 -42.27 -30.72 4.38
C ALA A 95 -43.28 -31.05 5.50
N ALA A 96 -43.44 -30.18 6.48
CA ALA A 96 -44.35 -30.38 7.61
C ALA A 96 -44.93 -29.07 8.12
N VAL A 97 -46.13 -29.09 8.69
CA VAL A 97 -46.70 -27.99 9.46
C VAL A 97 -46.88 -28.46 10.89
N LEU A 98 -46.12 -27.89 11.81
CA LEU A 98 -46.25 -28.12 13.24
C LEU A 98 -47.30 -27.14 13.79
N THR A 99 -48.28 -27.66 14.51
CA THR A 99 -49.37 -26.91 15.15
C THR A 99 -49.17 -26.92 16.67
N ASP A 100 -49.72 -25.93 17.36
CA ASP A 100 -49.63 -25.77 18.83
C ASP A 100 -48.18 -25.64 19.36
N VAL A 101 -47.29 -25.01 18.57
CA VAL A 101 -45.89 -24.77 19.00
C VAL A 101 -45.87 -23.63 20.02
N PRO A 102 -45.30 -23.81 21.24
CA PRO A 102 -45.25 -22.74 22.23
C PRO A 102 -44.43 -21.54 21.74
N MET A 103 -45.07 -20.37 21.63
CA MET A 103 -44.46 -19.13 21.10
C MET A 103 -43.77 -18.26 22.17
N THR A 104 -43.67 -18.74 23.40
CA THR A 104 -43.03 -18.03 24.53
C THR A 104 -42.02 -18.95 25.22
N GLY A 105 -40.81 -18.46 25.47
CA GLY A 105 -39.68 -19.26 25.97
C GLY A 105 -38.87 -19.94 24.85
N ALA A 106 -37.90 -20.77 25.25
CA ALA A 106 -37.01 -21.48 24.33
C ALA A 106 -37.59 -22.86 23.94
N VAL A 107 -37.86 -23.08 22.65
CA VAL A 107 -38.40 -24.34 22.11
C VAL A 107 -37.47 -24.87 21.01
N HIS A 108 -37.02 -26.11 21.15
CA HIS A 108 -36.20 -26.79 20.15
C HIS A 108 -37.09 -27.45 19.11
N ILE A 109 -36.91 -27.12 17.84
CA ILE A 109 -37.54 -27.81 16.71
C ILE A 109 -36.48 -28.69 16.05
N GLY A 110 -36.84 -29.93 15.73
CA GLY A 110 -35.90 -30.91 15.23
C GLY A 110 -36.56 -32.06 14.49
N VAL A 111 -35.76 -33.05 14.12
CA VAL A 111 -36.24 -34.28 13.46
C VAL A 111 -36.04 -35.51 14.33
N ARG A 112 -36.97 -36.45 14.20
CA ARG A 112 -36.88 -37.81 14.75
C ARG A 112 -36.60 -38.81 13.64
N LEU A 113 -35.72 -39.76 13.93
CA LEU A 113 -35.37 -40.84 13.02
C LEU A 113 -36.35 -42.01 13.16
N LEU A 114 -37.18 -42.22 12.13
CA LEU A 114 -38.08 -43.37 12.02
C LEU A 114 -37.37 -44.51 11.30
N LYS A 115 -37.42 -45.71 11.89
CA LYS A 115 -36.86 -46.94 11.33
C LYS A 115 -37.97 -47.92 11.01
N THR A 116 -38.09 -48.30 9.75
CA THR A 116 -39.06 -49.32 9.29
C THR A 116 -38.35 -50.46 8.56
N TYR A 117 -39.02 -51.60 8.46
CA TYR A 117 -38.51 -52.80 7.80
C TYR A 117 -39.45 -53.16 6.66
N VAL A 118 -38.96 -53.10 5.43
CA VAL A 118 -39.73 -53.41 4.22
C VAL A 118 -39.43 -54.83 3.76
N THR A 119 -40.47 -55.62 3.49
CA THR A 119 -40.36 -57.01 3.03
C THR A 119 -40.96 -57.20 1.64
N GLU A 120 -40.78 -58.38 1.05
CA GLU A 120 -41.34 -58.77 -0.26
C GLU A 120 -42.87 -58.69 -0.35
N LEU A 121 -43.56 -58.69 0.79
CA LEU A 121 -45.00 -58.53 0.87
C LEU A 121 -45.44 -57.08 0.63
N GLU A 122 -44.58 -56.13 0.99
CA GLU A 122 -44.83 -54.70 0.87
C GLU A 122 -44.18 -54.14 -0.40
N GLU A 123 -43.04 -54.68 -0.82
CA GLU A 123 -42.32 -54.32 -2.03
C GLU A 123 -42.03 -55.56 -2.89
N PRO A 124 -42.89 -55.85 -3.90
CA PRO A 124 -42.73 -57.01 -4.78
C PRO A 124 -41.41 -57.05 -5.55
N ALA A 125 -40.72 -55.91 -5.72
CA ALA A 125 -39.39 -55.86 -6.35
C ALA A 125 -38.33 -56.65 -5.54
N LEU A 126 -38.60 -57.02 -4.28
CA LEU A 126 -37.73 -57.85 -3.45
C LEU A 126 -37.81 -59.36 -3.77
N LEU A 127 -38.69 -59.78 -4.70
CA LEU A 127 -38.70 -61.14 -5.25
C LEU A 127 -37.54 -61.34 -6.24
N GLY A 128 -37.07 -62.57 -6.41
CA GLY A 128 -35.93 -62.82 -7.30
C GLY A 128 -36.28 -62.57 -8.77
N LEU A 129 -35.44 -61.75 -9.42
CA LEU A 129 -35.71 -61.14 -10.72
C LEU A 129 -35.21 -61.96 -11.92
N MET A 130 -34.30 -62.91 -11.72
CA MET A 130 -33.65 -63.66 -12.81
C MET A 130 -34.50 -64.84 -13.26
N PRO A 131 -35.02 -64.83 -14.51
CA PRO A 131 -35.81 -65.95 -15.02
C PRO A 131 -34.99 -67.24 -15.13
N GLY A 132 -35.56 -68.36 -14.71
CA GLY A 132 -34.94 -69.69 -14.68
C GLY A 132 -33.96 -69.94 -13.52
N SER A 133 -33.80 -68.99 -12.60
CA SER A 133 -32.96 -69.15 -11.40
C SER A 133 -33.72 -69.80 -10.24
N LEU A 134 -33.01 -70.45 -9.31
CA LEU A 134 -33.61 -70.98 -8.07
C LEU A 134 -34.22 -69.89 -7.18
N SER A 135 -33.83 -68.63 -7.38
CA SER A 135 -34.37 -67.48 -6.67
C SER A 135 -35.58 -66.85 -7.36
N GLU A 136 -35.93 -67.25 -8.59
CA GLU A 136 -37.02 -66.61 -9.35
C GLU A 136 -38.34 -66.67 -8.58
N GLY A 137 -38.92 -65.50 -8.28
CA GLY A 137 -40.17 -65.40 -7.54
C GLY A 137 -40.08 -65.76 -6.04
N GLU A 138 -38.89 -66.08 -5.52
CA GLU A 138 -38.67 -66.37 -4.10
C GLU A 138 -38.43 -65.09 -3.30
N ALA A 139 -38.83 -65.12 -2.02
CA ALA A 139 -38.70 -64.02 -1.09
C ALA A 139 -37.23 -63.67 -0.78
N GLY A 140 -36.82 -62.44 -1.13
CA GLY A 140 -35.50 -61.92 -0.81
C GLY A 140 -35.35 -61.35 0.62
N ALA A 141 -34.22 -60.71 0.82
CA ALA A 141 -33.85 -59.97 2.02
C ALA A 141 -34.75 -58.76 2.23
N ALA A 142 -35.01 -58.42 3.49
CA ALA A 142 -35.74 -57.21 3.85
C ALA A 142 -34.86 -55.96 3.69
N ARG A 143 -35.46 -54.76 3.63
CA ARG A 143 -34.75 -53.47 3.62
C ARG A 143 -35.06 -52.70 4.89
N VAL A 144 -34.01 -52.17 5.52
CA VAL A 144 -34.20 -51.15 6.58
C VAL A 144 -34.36 -49.82 5.88
N VAL A 145 -35.43 -49.11 6.19
CA VAL A 145 -35.70 -47.77 5.68
C VAL A 145 -35.64 -46.79 6.85
N TYR A 146 -34.85 -45.73 6.67
CA TYR A 146 -34.84 -44.60 7.59
C TYR A 146 -35.60 -43.44 6.97
N ALA A 147 -36.46 -42.80 7.76
CA ALA A 147 -37.17 -41.59 7.39
C ALA A 147 -37.05 -40.58 8.53
N LEU A 148 -37.11 -39.29 8.19
CA LEU A 148 -37.16 -38.22 9.18
C LEU A 148 -38.60 -37.75 9.35
N ALA A 149 -38.99 -37.49 10.60
CA ALA A 149 -40.24 -36.81 10.94
C ALA A 149 -39.95 -35.59 11.81
N TRP A 150 -40.49 -34.43 11.42
CA TRP A 150 -40.35 -33.21 12.19
C TRP A 150 -41.12 -33.26 13.51
N GLY A 151 -40.58 -32.61 14.53
CA GLY A 151 -41.20 -32.44 15.84
C GLY A 151 -40.53 -31.34 16.64
N PHE A 152 -40.99 -31.14 17.88
CA PHE A 152 -40.46 -30.12 18.77
C PHE A 152 -40.38 -30.59 20.22
N SER A 153 -39.56 -29.93 21.03
CA SER A 153 -39.41 -30.25 22.45
C SER A 153 -40.72 -30.07 23.20
N GLY A 154 -41.29 -31.15 23.72
CA GLY A 154 -42.55 -31.14 24.47
C GLY A 154 -43.78 -31.62 23.69
N ASP A 155 -43.64 -31.99 22.42
CA ASP A 155 -44.73 -32.48 21.55
C ASP A 155 -45.22 -33.92 21.84
N GLY A 156 -44.58 -34.62 22.78
CA GLY A 156 -44.93 -36.00 23.16
C GLY A 156 -44.53 -37.10 22.17
N GLY A 157 -43.77 -36.78 21.11
CA GLY A 157 -43.34 -37.76 20.10
C GLY A 157 -42.30 -38.77 20.62
N VAL A 158 -42.39 -40.03 20.15
CA VAL A 158 -41.52 -41.15 20.56
C VAL A 158 -40.19 -41.12 19.80
N GLY A 159 -39.06 -41.18 20.52
CA GLY A 159 -37.69 -41.23 19.97
C GLY A 159 -36.87 -39.97 20.27
N ASP A 160 -35.55 -40.07 20.04
CA ASP A 160 -34.60 -38.97 20.24
C ASP A 160 -34.84 -37.85 19.21
N LEU A 161 -34.98 -36.61 19.70
CA LEU A 161 -35.17 -35.43 18.88
C LEU A 161 -33.81 -34.78 18.61
N TYR A 162 -33.39 -34.76 17.35
CA TYR A 162 -32.19 -34.05 16.90
C TYR A 162 -32.55 -32.61 16.58
N SER A 163 -32.13 -31.66 17.42
CA SER A 163 -32.45 -30.23 17.29
C SER A 163 -31.86 -29.64 16.01
N VAL A 164 -32.69 -28.94 15.22
CA VAL A 164 -32.30 -28.25 13.98
C VAL A 164 -32.50 -26.73 14.12
N TYR A 165 -33.57 -26.28 14.77
CA TYR A 165 -33.87 -24.87 15.03
C TYR A 165 -34.12 -24.62 16.52
N LEU A 166 -33.75 -23.43 17.00
CA LEU A 166 -34.12 -22.92 18.31
C LEU A 166 -35.03 -21.71 18.14
N LEU A 167 -36.27 -21.83 18.61
CA LEU A 167 -37.20 -20.71 18.73
C LEU A 167 -37.05 -20.08 20.11
N THR A 168 -36.96 -18.77 20.18
CA THR A 168 -37.10 -18.00 21.43
C THR A 168 -38.13 -16.91 21.22
N ASP A 169 -39.20 -16.94 22.01
CA ASP A 169 -40.30 -15.97 21.98
C ASP A 169 -40.90 -15.74 20.57
N GLY A 170 -41.07 -16.84 19.81
CA GLY A 170 -41.68 -16.81 18.48
C GLY A 170 -40.73 -16.41 17.34
N VAL A 171 -39.43 -16.25 17.62
CA VAL A 171 -38.39 -15.91 16.63
C VAL A 171 -37.33 -17.01 16.56
N ALA A 172 -37.01 -17.49 15.36
CA ALA A 172 -35.89 -18.43 15.15
C ALA A 172 -34.56 -17.69 15.28
N ILE A 173 -33.70 -18.13 16.20
CA ILE A 173 -32.44 -17.45 16.53
C ILE A 173 -31.35 -17.69 15.46
N ASP A 174 -31.41 -18.80 14.71
CA ASP A 174 -30.40 -19.11 13.70
C ASP A 174 -31.01 -19.76 12.46
N GLN A 175 -30.90 -19.07 11.32
CA GLN A 175 -31.38 -19.53 10.00
C GLN A 175 -30.21 -19.75 9.02
N THR A 176 -28.98 -19.66 9.50
CA THR A 176 -27.80 -19.73 8.65
C THR A 176 -27.45 -21.20 8.38
N PRO A 177 -27.39 -21.67 7.12
CA PRO A 177 -26.72 -22.94 6.85
C PRO A 177 -25.28 -22.83 7.37
N PRO A 178 -24.70 -23.89 7.96
CA PRO A 178 -23.30 -23.88 8.33
C PRO A 178 -22.48 -23.47 7.10
N PRO A 179 -21.51 -22.57 7.22
CA PRO A 179 -20.73 -22.12 6.08
C PRO A 179 -19.86 -23.28 5.58
N ASN A 180 -20.38 -24.04 4.62
CA ASN A 180 -19.60 -25.02 3.89
C ASN A 180 -18.54 -24.24 3.09
N LEU A 181 -17.30 -24.30 3.58
CA LEU A 181 -16.03 -23.86 2.94
C LEU A 181 -15.52 -22.43 3.20
N THR A 182 -16.23 -21.53 3.89
CA THR A 182 -15.63 -20.23 4.33
C THR A 182 -14.86 -20.32 5.66
N GLY A 183 -15.05 -21.40 6.42
CA GLY A 183 -14.43 -21.60 7.73
C GLY A 183 -12.89 -21.65 7.70
N ILE A 184 -12.27 -22.21 6.66
CA ILE A 184 -10.80 -22.32 6.58
C ILE A 184 -10.16 -20.95 6.33
N ASN A 185 -10.73 -20.13 5.45
CA ASN A 185 -10.22 -18.77 5.21
C ASN A 185 -10.47 -17.85 6.40
N ALA A 186 -11.63 -17.98 7.06
CA ALA A 186 -11.90 -17.28 8.30
C ALA A 186 -10.93 -17.73 9.42
N GLN A 187 -10.64 -19.04 9.52
CA GLN A 187 -9.69 -19.56 10.49
C GLN A 187 -8.25 -19.19 10.16
N LEU A 188 -7.85 -19.11 8.89
CA LEU A 188 -6.53 -18.61 8.47
C LEU A 188 -6.39 -17.12 8.74
N ALA A 189 -7.43 -16.33 8.47
CA ALA A 189 -7.45 -14.90 8.77
C ALA A 189 -7.39 -14.66 10.29
N ILE A 190 -8.13 -15.46 11.08
CA ILE A 190 -8.04 -15.46 12.54
C ILE A 190 -6.65 -15.88 12.99
N TYR A 191 -6.09 -16.98 12.47
CA TYR A 191 -4.76 -17.46 12.84
C TYR A 191 -3.67 -16.44 12.52
N ASP A 192 -3.70 -15.83 11.33
CA ASP A 192 -2.75 -14.81 10.91
C ASP A 192 -2.89 -13.54 11.76
N PHE A 193 -4.12 -13.10 12.05
CA PHE A 193 -4.35 -11.95 12.93
C PHE A 193 -3.94 -12.23 14.38
N ASP A 194 -4.23 -13.41 14.91
CA ASP A 194 -3.84 -13.82 16.27
C ASP A 194 -2.32 -13.97 16.39
N ALA A 195 -1.63 -14.37 15.32
CA ALA A 195 -0.18 -14.51 15.29
C ALA A 195 0.55 -13.17 15.07
N ASN A 196 0.05 -12.31 14.18
CA ASN A 196 0.79 -11.17 13.63
C ASN A 196 0.11 -9.80 13.85
N GLY A 197 -1.18 -9.77 14.21
CA GLY A 197 -1.99 -8.54 14.27
C GLY A 197 -2.26 -7.92 12.89
N ASN A 198 -2.54 -6.61 12.84
CA ASN A 198 -2.59 -5.86 11.59
C ASN A 198 -1.18 -5.39 11.21
N TYR A 199 -0.79 -5.54 9.94
CA TYR A 199 0.56 -5.17 9.48
C TYR A 199 0.59 -4.74 8.01
N ILE A 200 1.59 -3.94 7.66
CA ILE A 200 1.92 -3.53 6.30
C ILE A 200 2.85 -4.59 5.70
N VAL A 201 2.47 -5.19 4.58
CA VAL A 201 3.34 -6.10 3.82
C VAL A 201 4.35 -5.29 3.00
N SER A 202 3.89 -4.22 2.35
CA SER A 202 4.72 -3.31 1.55
C SER A 202 4.09 -1.92 1.46
N GLY A 203 4.91 -0.88 1.28
CA GLY A 203 4.43 0.49 1.02
C GLY A 203 3.65 1.16 2.16
N CYS A 204 2.50 1.76 1.84
CA CYS A 204 1.54 2.41 2.77
C CYS A 204 2.14 3.49 3.70
N SER A 205 3.21 4.17 3.29
CA SER A 205 3.75 5.32 4.03
C SER A 205 2.87 6.55 3.87
N VAL A 206 2.80 7.39 4.90
CA VAL A 206 2.05 8.65 4.90
C VAL A 206 3.02 9.81 4.80
N SER A 207 2.68 10.78 3.94
CA SER A 207 3.29 12.10 3.88
C SER A 207 2.23 13.20 3.97
N ALA A 208 2.57 14.33 4.60
CA ALA A 208 1.70 15.51 4.64
C ALA A 208 2.03 16.43 3.46
N LEU A 209 1.00 16.84 2.72
CA LEU A 209 1.11 17.78 1.60
C LEU A 209 0.86 19.23 2.05
N GLY A 210 0.27 19.40 3.23
CA GLY A 210 -0.07 20.69 3.81
C GLY A 210 -1.51 21.11 3.50
N LYS A 211 -1.78 22.41 3.62
CA LYS A 211 -3.11 22.98 3.46
C LYS A 211 -3.51 23.12 1.99
N ASP A 212 -4.72 22.66 1.68
CA ASP A 212 -5.45 22.96 0.46
C ASP A 212 -6.87 23.42 0.84
N GLY A 213 -7.15 24.72 0.72
CA GLY A 213 -8.38 25.31 1.24
C GLY A 213 -8.48 25.24 2.78
N THR A 214 -9.55 24.61 3.29
CA THR A 214 -9.79 24.38 4.73
C THR A 214 -9.21 23.08 5.26
N ASP A 215 -8.70 22.23 4.36
CA ASP A 215 -8.31 20.86 4.69
C ASP A 215 -6.79 20.73 4.75
N GLN A 216 -6.34 19.84 5.63
CA GLN A 216 -5.00 19.28 5.59
C GLN A 216 -5.03 18.05 4.68
N VAL A 217 -4.12 18.02 3.71
CA VAL A 217 -4.05 16.94 2.73
C VAL A 217 -2.86 16.04 3.06
N PHE A 218 -3.13 14.74 3.10
CA PHE A 218 -2.16 13.68 3.31
C PHE A 218 -2.14 12.75 2.10
N SER A 219 -0.98 12.22 1.76
CA SER A 219 -0.81 11.18 0.75
C SER A 219 -0.41 9.89 1.45
N ILE A 220 -1.21 8.84 1.28
CA ILE A 220 -0.87 7.47 1.69
C ILE A 220 -0.32 6.78 0.43
N ALA A 221 0.94 6.34 0.43
CA ALA A 221 1.57 5.66 -0.68
C ALA A 221 0.88 4.32 -1.02
N GLU A 222 1.05 3.86 -2.25
CA GLU A 222 0.66 2.53 -2.69
C GLU A 222 1.28 1.44 -1.80
N GLY A 223 0.67 0.25 -1.77
CA GLY A 223 1.18 -0.87 -0.98
C GLY A 223 0.12 -1.88 -0.57
N VAL A 224 0.56 -2.92 0.13
CA VAL A 224 -0.30 -4.00 0.63
C VAL A 224 -0.37 -3.93 2.14
N ALA A 225 -1.59 -3.83 2.68
CA ALA A 225 -1.87 -3.89 4.11
C ALA A 225 -2.63 -5.18 4.43
N ASN A 226 -2.31 -5.84 5.54
CA ASN A 226 -3.08 -6.96 6.08
C ASN A 226 -3.84 -6.49 7.31
N ILE A 227 -5.17 -6.57 7.25
CA ILE A 227 -6.08 -6.05 8.27
C ILE A 227 -7.08 -7.17 8.61
N LYS A 228 -7.11 -7.60 9.87
CA LYS A 228 -7.86 -8.78 10.33
C LYS A 228 -7.60 -10.06 9.50
N GLY A 229 -6.35 -10.29 9.11
CA GLY A 229 -5.94 -11.45 8.31
C GLY A 229 -6.39 -11.42 6.86
N GLN A 230 -6.92 -10.28 6.39
CA GLN A 230 -7.27 -10.06 4.98
C GLN A 230 -6.32 -9.05 4.35
N LYS A 231 -5.72 -9.42 3.22
CA LYS A 231 -4.87 -8.53 2.44
C LYS A 231 -5.71 -7.52 1.66
N ARG A 232 -5.32 -6.25 1.79
CA ARG A 232 -5.85 -5.09 1.07
C ARG A 232 -4.71 -4.47 0.28
N THR A 233 -4.75 -4.64 -1.03
CA THR A 233 -3.75 -4.08 -1.93
C THR A 233 -4.23 -2.75 -2.48
N ARG A 234 -3.38 -1.72 -2.39
CA ARG A 234 -3.53 -0.46 -3.10
C ARG A 234 -2.40 -0.29 -4.07
N TYR A 235 -2.79 0.15 -5.25
CA TYR A 235 -1.90 0.21 -6.39
C TYR A 235 -1.48 1.67 -6.68
N ALA A 236 -2.32 2.64 -6.37
CA ALA A 236 -1.95 4.06 -6.43
C ALA A 236 -2.02 4.70 -5.04
N ALA A 237 -1.29 5.81 -4.87
CA ALA A 237 -1.36 6.62 -3.68
C ALA A 237 -2.79 7.17 -3.48
N LEU A 238 -3.22 7.23 -2.22
CA LEU A 238 -4.51 7.76 -1.81
C LEU A 238 -4.30 9.14 -1.17
N ARG A 239 -4.96 10.17 -1.72
CA ARG A 239 -5.08 11.46 -1.05
C ARG A 239 -6.20 11.44 -0.03
N HIS A 240 -5.85 11.66 1.22
CA HIS A 240 -6.78 11.87 2.33
C HIS A 240 -6.86 13.35 2.65
N ARG A 241 -8.07 13.92 2.64
CA ARG A 241 -8.34 15.32 3.03
C ARG A 241 -9.07 15.29 4.37
N GLU A 242 -8.52 15.98 5.37
CA GLU A 242 -9.16 16.15 6.68
C GLU A 242 -9.35 17.64 6.95
N THR A 243 -10.59 18.05 7.22
CA THR A 243 -10.90 19.43 7.59
C THR A 243 -10.33 19.78 8.96
N GLU A 244 -9.64 20.93 9.05
CA GLU A 244 -9.07 21.36 10.32
C GLU A 244 -10.15 21.60 11.38
N SER A 245 -10.06 20.86 12.48
CA SER A 245 -10.92 21.00 13.64
C SER A 245 -10.05 21.02 14.90
N PHE A 246 -10.09 22.14 15.61
CA PHE A 246 -9.22 22.43 16.75
C PHE A 246 -10.03 22.75 18.01
N ASP A 247 -9.51 22.30 19.15
CA ASP A 247 -10.02 22.71 20.45
C ASP A 247 -9.36 24.02 20.87
N LEU A 248 -10.14 24.88 21.51
CA LEU A 248 -9.70 26.21 21.92
C LEU A 248 -9.44 26.26 23.42
N PHE A 249 -8.39 26.97 23.80
CA PHE A 249 -8.14 27.34 25.18
C PHE A 249 -8.08 28.86 25.31
N ARG A 250 -8.83 29.39 26.27
CA ARG A 250 -8.90 30.82 26.55
C ARG A 250 -7.79 31.23 27.52
N ILE A 251 -7.07 32.29 27.18
CA ILE A 251 -6.16 32.98 28.09
C ILE A 251 -6.83 34.29 28.52
N PRO A 252 -7.44 34.33 29.73
CA PRO A 252 -7.98 35.56 30.24
C PRO A 252 -6.82 36.48 30.65
N THR A 253 -6.70 37.61 29.96
CA THR A 253 -5.85 38.75 30.35
C THR A 253 -4.34 38.42 30.43
N GLU A 254 -3.70 38.33 29.27
CA GLU A 254 -2.24 38.33 29.16
C GLU A 254 -1.68 39.76 29.13
N VAL A 255 -0.68 40.05 29.96
CA VAL A 255 -0.17 41.41 30.17
C VAL A 255 1.15 41.64 29.45
N HIS A 256 1.23 42.75 28.71
CA HIS A 256 2.42 43.22 27.99
C HIS A 256 2.66 44.72 28.24
N THR A 257 3.81 45.23 27.80
CA THR A 257 4.15 46.67 27.89
C THR A 257 4.10 47.31 26.51
N PHE A 258 3.43 48.46 26.42
CA PHE A 258 3.32 49.26 25.20
C PHE A 258 4.65 49.98 24.93
N GLY A 259 5.21 49.79 23.74
CA GLY A 259 6.46 50.40 23.29
C GLY A 259 6.21 51.59 22.36
N ALA A 260 6.91 51.63 21.23
CA ALA A 260 6.65 52.60 20.16
C ALA A 260 5.22 52.39 19.60
N ASN A 261 4.53 53.45 19.20
CA ASN A 261 3.18 53.37 18.64
C ASN A 261 3.25 53.30 17.09
N PRO A 262 2.76 52.23 16.43
CA PRO A 262 2.13 51.02 16.99
C PRO A 262 3.15 49.99 17.52
N THR A 263 2.74 49.19 18.52
CA THR A 263 3.58 48.16 19.16
C THR A 263 3.23 46.77 18.63
N ILE A 264 4.23 45.98 18.27
CA ILE A 264 4.08 44.54 17.99
C ILE A 264 4.21 43.78 19.30
N VAL A 265 3.20 43.00 19.65
CA VAL A 265 3.14 42.17 20.86
C VAL A 265 3.25 40.71 20.44
N THR A 266 4.23 39.99 20.99
CA THR A 266 4.34 38.54 20.86
C THR A 266 3.65 37.89 22.05
N LEU A 267 2.57 37.16 21.81
CA LEU A 267 1.83 36.46 22.85
C LEU A 267 2.56 35.18 23.27
N ASN A 268 2.39 34.79 24.54
CA ASN A 268 3.07 33.63 25.12
C ASN A 268 2.55 32.29 24.61
N HIS A 269 1.31 32.29 24.10
CA HIS A 269 0.66 31.10 23.55
C HIS A 269 0.11 31.37 22.16
N GLY A 270 0.29 30.40 21.27
CA GLY A 270 -0.30 30.36 19.94
C GLY A 270 -0.43 28.90 19.47
N PRO A 271 -1.07 28.65 18.32
CA PRO A 271 -1.54 29.66 17.37
C PRO A 271 -2.81 30.39 17.80
N ILE A 272 -2.87 31.71 17.59
CA ILE A 272 -4.05 32.53 17.88
C ILE A 272 -5.23 32.07 17.01
N ALA A 273 -6.36 31.78 17.64
CA ALA A 273 -7.61 31.46 16.95
C ALA A 273 -8.48 32.71 16.81
N THR A 274 -8.67 33.45 17.90
CA THR A 274 -9.51 34.64 17.93
C THR A 274 -9.05 35.57 19.05
N ILE A 275 -8.98 36.88 18.76
CA ILE A 275 -8.79 37.91 19.78
C ILE A 275 -10.17 38.35 20.26
N ARG A 276 -10.40 38.27 21.57
CA ARG A 276 -11.68 38.67 22.18
C ARG A 276 -11.67 40.14 22.54
N GLU A 277 -10.63 40.58 23.25
CA GLU A 277 -10.51 41.96 23.71
C GLU A 277 -9.04 42.35 23.89
N VAL A 278 -8.71 43.59 23.53
CA VAL A 278 -7.41 44.19 23.85
C VAL A 278 -7.65 45.51 24.55
N LEU A 279 -7.11 45.66 25.76
CA LEU A 279 -7.11 46.91 26.53
C LEU A 279 -5.70 47.49 26.51
N VAL A 280 -5.59 48.78 26.25
CA VAL A 280 -4.32 49.51 26.36
C VAL A 280 -4.46 50.71 27.26
N GLU A 281 -3.41 51.02 28.01
CA GLU A 281 -3.34 52.24 28.80
C GLU A 281 -3.18 53.46 27.88
N LYS A 282 -4.20 54.32 27.86
CA LYS A 282 -4.26 55.56 27.08
C LYS A 282 -4.13 56.75 28.01
N GLU A 283 -3.67 57.88 27.49
CA GLU A 283 -3.60 59.15 28.20
C GLU A 283 -4.53 60.16 27.53
N VAL A 284 -5.35 60.84 28.34
CA VAL A 284 -6.28 61.86 27.87
C VAL A 284 -6.21 63.08 28.77
N THR A 285 -6.46 64.26 28.19
CA THR A 285 -6.74 65.48 28.95
C THR A 285 -8.20 65.83 28.75
N GLU A 286 -8.98 65.77 29.82
CA GLU A 286 -10.42 66.02 29.84
C GLU A 286 -10.71 67.31 30.61
N THR A 287 -11.73 68.05 30.20
CA THR A 287 -12.26 69.18 30.96
C THR A 287 -13.44 68.70 31.80
N VAL A 288 -13.32 68.76 33.12
CA VAL A 288 -14.30 68.31 34.11
C VAL A 288 -14.91 69.52 34.82
N VAL A 289 -16.20 69.45 35.12
CA VAL A 289 -16.90 70.50 35.89
C VAL A 289 -16.92 70.11 37.37
N ARG A 290 -16.53 71.04 38.26
CA ARG A 290 -16.54 70.84 39.71
C ARG A 290 -17.97 70.73 40.24
N GLY A 291 -18.25 69.64 40.94
CA GLY A 291 -19.52 69.36 41.60
C GLY A 291 -19.91 70.38 42.67
N GLY A 292 -21.21 70.44 42.96
CA GLY A 292 -21.85 71.40 43.88
C GLY A 292 -21.43 71.31 45.36
N THR A 293 -20.83 70.19 45.75
CA THR A 293 -20.54 69.84 47.14
C THR A 293 -19.05 70.04 47.42
N PRO A 294 -18.65 70.95 48.33
CA PRO A 294 -17.26 71.09 48.76
C PRO A 294 -16.69 69.78 49.28
N ASN A 295 -15.41 69.49 48.99
CA ASN A 295 -14.76 68.20 49.28
C ASN A 295 -15.44 66.96 48.65
N GLY A 296 -16.36 67.15 47.70
CA GLY A 296 -17.00 66.07 46.95
C GLY A 296 -16.09 65.46 45.87
N SER A 297 -16.61 64.49 45.12
CA SER A 297 -15.88 63.83 44.03
C SER A 297 -16.51 64.13 42.67
N ASP A 298 -15.66 64.29 41.65
CA ASP A 298 -16.09 64.53 40.26
C ASP A 298 -15.76 63.32 39.39
N ALA A 299 -16.72 62.88 38.56
CA ALA A 299 -16.56 61.70 37.71
C ALA A 299 -15.81 62.01 36.41
N LEU A 300 -14.92 61.11 36.01
CA LEU A 300 -14.23 61.14 34.72
C LEU A 300 -15.07 60.41 33.67
N THR A 301 -14.98 60.84 32.41
CA THR A 301 -15.77 60.24 31.32
C THR A 301 -15.35 58.81 31.01
N ASN A 302 -14.05 58.51 31.08
CA ASN A 302 -13.53 57.16 30.84
C ASN A 302 -13.52 56.34 32.13
N THR A 303 -13.86 55.06 32.01
CA THR A 303 -13.83 54.09 33.11
C THR A 303 -12.50 53.31 33.12
N GLY A 304 -12.15 52.70 34.24
CA GLY A 304 -10.88 51.98 34.37
C GLY A 304 -9.67 52.92 34.44
N VAL A 305 -9.83 54.06 35.14
CA VAL A 305 -8.76 55.04 35.36
C VAL A 305 -7.65 54.39 36.18
N THR A 306 -6.41 54.44 35.69
CA THR A 306 -5.24 53.83 36.35
C THR A 306 -4.50 54.86 37.20
N ALA A 307 -4.28 56.06 36.67
CA ALA A 307 -3.58 57.15 37.35
C ALA A 307 -4.06 58.54 36.91
N ILE A 308 -4.09 59.50 37.83
CA ILE A 308 -4.25 60.93 37.49
C ILE A 308 -2.85 61.54 37.46
N LEU A 309 -2.47 62.15 36.34
CA LEU A 309 -1.14 62.71 36.12
C LEU A 309 -1.08 64.19 36.49
N GLU A 310 -2.12 64.95 36.18
CA GLU A 310 -2.15 66.39 36.41
C GLU A 310 -3.59 66.90 36.51
N VAL A 311 -3.83 67.84 37.44
CA VAL A 311 -5.11 68.56 37.56
C VAL A 311 -4.81 70.06 37.59
N LYS A 312 -5.39 70.82 36.67
CA LYS A 312 -5.12 72.25 36.49
C LYS A 312 -6.38 73.07 36.28
N GLN A 313 -6.34 74.31 36.76
CA GLN A 313 -7.31 75.34 36.40
C GLN A 313 -6.58 76.65 36.12
N GLY A 314 -6.53 77.05 34.84
CA GLY A 314 -5.72 78.19 34.41
C GLY A 314 -4.22 77.94 34.69
N ALA A 315 -3.60 78.80 35.49
CA ALA A 315 -2.20 78.68 35.90
C ALA A 315 -2.00 77.85 37.19
N THR A 316 -3.07 77.49 37.89
CA THR A 316 -3.02 76.75 39.15
C THR A 316 -2.98 75.25 38.89
N THR A 317 -1.95 74.56 39.38
CA THR A 317 -1.84 73.09 39.40
C THR A 317 -2.14 72.60 40.81
N TYR A 318 -3.09 71.69 40.95
CA TYR A 318 -3.44 71.08 42.23
C TYR A 318 -2.50 69.90 42.50
N ALA A 319 -2.14 69.67 43.77
CA ALA A 319 -1.20 68.64 44.20
C ALA A 319 -1.91 67.43 44.83
N THR A 320 -1.53 66.21 44.46
CA THR A 320 -1.99 64.98 45.15
C THR A 320 -0.89 64.47 46.09
N PRO A 321 -1.20 64.01 47.33
CA PRO A 321 -2.53 63.78 47.91
C PRO A 321 -3.14 64.99 48.66
N ALA A 322 -2.49 66.15 48.66
CA ALA A 322 -2.88 67.29 49.51
C ALA A 322 -4.21 67.95 49.11
N ASP A 323 -4.43 68.15 47.81
CA ASP A 323 -5.59 68.82 47.24
C ASP A 323 -6.63 67.81 46.73
N TYR A 324 -6.18 66.74 46.07
CA TYR A 324 -7.05 65.68 45.55
C TYR A 324 -6.41 64.30 45.66
N THR A 325 -7.25 63.27 45.58
CA THR A 325 -6.87 61.86 45.48
C THR A 325 -7.67 61.16 44.37
N LYS A 326 -7.12 60.09 43.80
CA LYS A 326 -7.87 59.22 42.88
C LYS A 326 -8.77 58.30 43.69
N ALA A 327 -10.07 58.28 43.39
CA ALA A 327 -11.03 57.36 44.01
C ALA A 327 -11.83 56.65 42.91
N GLY A 328 -11.41 55.43 42.53
CA GLY A 328 -11.99 54.74 41.36
C GLY A 328 -11.78 55.55 40.08
N ASP A 329 -12.87 55.83 39.38
CA ASP A 329 -12.93 56.67 38.16
C ASP A 329 -13.28 58.14 38.49
N LEU A 330 -13.00 58.58 39.71
CA LEU A 330 -13.32 59.92 40.22
C LEU A 330 -12.06 60.67 40.66
N VAL A 331 -12.10 62.00 40.52
CA VAL A 331 -11.22 62.92 41.25
C VAL A 331 -11.89 63.26 42.58
N SER A 332 -11.32 62.81 43.69
CA SER A 332 -11.85 63.06 45.04
C SER A 332 -11.12 64.23 45.68
N TRP A 333 -11.88 65.27 46.03
CA TRP A 333 -11.36 66.45 46.74
C TRP A 333 -11.48 66.32 48.27
N ALA A 334 -11.76 65.11 48.78
CA ALA A 334 -11.93 64.83 50.20
C ALA A 334 -10.68 65.10 51.07
N ALA A 335 -9.53 65.38 50.44
CA ALA A 335 -8.29 65.74 51.13
C ALA A 335 -8.36 67.10 51.83
N GLY A 336 -9.29 67.98 51.45
CA GLY A 336 -9.53 69.27 52.12
C GLY A 336 -8.51 70.36 51.79
N GLY A 337 -7.66 70.16 50.78
CA GLY A 337 -6.74 71.18 50.25
C GLY A 337 -7.42 72.17 49.29
N ALA A 338 -6.64 72.74 48.37
CA ALA A 338 -7.18 73.66 47.36
C ALA A 338 -8.06 72.91 46.35
N GLU A 339 -9.29 73.36 46.13
CA GLU A 339 -10.18 72.81 45.11
C GLU A 339 -10.69 73.91 44.15
N PRO A 340 -10.98 73.58 42.88
CA PRO A 340 -11.63 74.49 41.94
C PRO A 340 -12.94 75.04 42.50
N ALA A 341 -13.29 76.26 42.12
CA ALA A 341 -14.56 76.86 42.53
C ALA A 341 -15.75 76.01 42.06
N THR A 342 -16.76 75.85 42.90
CA THR A 342 -17.99 75.11 42.60
C THR A 342 -18.63 75.59 41.29
N GLY A 343 -18.95 74.67 40.37
CA GLY A 343 -19.53 75.01 39.06
C GLY A 343 -18.55 75.53 38.00
N SER A 344 -17.27 75.68 38.33
CA SER A 344 -16.21 75.99 37.36
C SER A 344 -15.64 74.73 36.70
N SER A 345 -15.02 74.87 35.53
CA SER A 345 -14.33 73.78 34.83
C SER A 345 -12.83 73.79 35.10
N TYR A 346 -12.24 72.60 35.17
CA TYR A 346 -10.81 72.36 35.32
C TYR A 346 -10.36 71.22 34.38
N THR A 347 -9.08 71.16 34.03
CA THR A 347 -8.54 70.09 33.18
C THR A 347 -7.89 69.00 34.03
N VAL A 348 -8.16 67.75 33.67
CA VAL A 348 -7.55 66.57 34.27
C VAL A 348 -6.85 65.80 33.18
N LYS A 349 -5.55 65.61 33.34
CA LYS A 349 -4.74 64.70 32.54
C LYS A 349 -4.61 63.39 33.30
N TYR A 350 -5.08 62.28 32.72
CA TYR A 350 -5.10 60.98 33.39
C TYR A 350 -4.89 59.83 32.41
N ARG A 351 -4.55 58.66 32.96
CA ARG A 351 -4.44 57.40 32.24
C ARG A 351 -5.62 56.48 32.54
N TYR A 352 -6.08 55.75 31.54
CA TYR A 352 -7.18 54.79 31.66
C TYR A 352 -6.97 53.60 30.71
N LEU A 353 -7.57 52.45 31.01
CA LEU A 353 -7.59 51.29 30.12
C LEU A 353 -8.70 51.46 29.07
N GLY A 354 -8.31 51.65 27.81
CA GLY A 354 -9.24 51.75 26.69
C GLY A 354 -9.20 50.54 25.79
N ILE A 355 -10.36 50.07 25.33
CA ILE A 355 -10.46 48.99 24.34
C ILE A 355 -9.88 49.46 23.00
N VAL A 356 -9.13 48.58 22.33
CA VAL A 356 -8.59 48.77 21.00
C VAL A 356 -8.73 47.49 20.17
N SER A 357 -8.86 47.65 18.85
CA SER A 357 -8.78 46.53 17.92
C SER A 357 -7.33 46.29 17.52
N ALA A 358 -6.87 45.04 17.62
CA ALA A 358 -5.57 44.66 17.08
C ALA A 358 -5.60 44.55 15.54
N THR A 359 -4.46 44.84 14.91
CA THR A 359 -4.21 44.64 13.47
C THR A 359 -3.05 43.67 13.26
N ASP A 360 -2.82 43.22 12.02
CA ASP A 360 -1.70 42.34 11.63
C ASP A 360 -1.53 41.11 12.54
N ILE A 361 -2.65 40.42 12.79
CA ILE A 361 -2.69 39.22 13.64
C ILE A 361 -2.00 38.08 12.91
N THR A 362 -0.87 37.62 13.44
CA THR A 362 -0.18 36.41 12.98
C THR A 362 -0.51 35.22 13.92
N ALA A 363 0.15 34.07 13.74
CA ALA A 363 -0.05 32.93 14.62
C ALA A 363 0.33 33.20 16.09
N THR A 364 1.26 34.13 16.35
CA THR A 364 1.77 34.41 17.70
C THR A 364 1.92 35.89 18.02
N THR A 365 1.71 36.78 17.04
CA THR A 365 1.88 38.22 17.23
C THR A 365 0.64 39.01 16.86
N ILE A 366 0.48 40.18 17.50
CA ILE A 366 -0.56 41.15 17.20
C ILE A 366 0.05 42.55 17.17
N THR A 367 -0.49 43.44 16.34
CA THR A 367 -0.10 44.86 16.33
C THR A 367 -1.17 45.68 17.02
N VAL A 368 -0.76 46.51 17.99
CA VAL A 368 -1.67 47.31 18.81
C VAL A 368 -1.25 48.78 18.79
N ALA A 369 -2.21 49.68 18.59
CA ALA A 369 -1.98 51.11 18.47
C ALA A 369 -2.74 51.92 19.54
N GLY A 370 -2.33 53.17 19.73
CA GLY A 370 -3.08 54.15 20.53
C GLY A 370 -2.88 54.06 22.04
N GLY A 371 -1.88 53.30 22.52
CA GLY A 371 -1.41 53.30 23.91
C GLY A 371 -0.29 54.30 24.17
N VAL A 372 0.02 54.51 25.45
CA VAL A 372 1.11 55.37 25.92
C VAL A 372 2.40 54.55 26.05
N ASN A 373 3.53 55.09 25.61
CA ASN A 373 4.82 54.41 25.76
C ASN A 373 5.13 54.10 27.24
N GLY A 374 5.45 52.84 27.54
CA GLY A 374 5.62 52.31 28.90
C GLY A 374 4.31 51.97 29.63
N GLY A 375 3.15 52.12 28.98
CA GLY A 375 1.84 51.75 29.54
C GLY A 375 1.52 50.26 29.38
N GLN A 376 0.48 49.79 30.08
CA GLN A 376 0.09 48.37 30.05
C GLN A 376 -0.76 48.01 28.82
N ILE A 377 -0.55 46.82 28.25
CA ILE A 377 -1.43 46.14 27.29
C ILE A 377 -1.99 44.90 27.98
N GLN A 378 -3.29 44.64 27.84
CA GLN A 378 -3.95 43.43 28.29
C GLN A 378 -4.66 42.78 27.10
N VAL A 379 -4.44 41.49 26.87
CA VAL A 379 -4.99 40.74 25.73
C VAL A 379 -5.78 39.55 26.25
N ASP A 380 -7.06 39.46 25.89
CA ASP A 380 -7.90 38.27 26.07
C ASP A 380 -8.09 37.61 24.70
N TYR A 381 -7.68 36.35 24.61
CA TYR A 381 -7.67 35.63 23.34
C TYR A 381 -7.81 34.12 23.53
N ASP A 382 -8.29 33.46 22.48
CA ASP A 382 -8.34 32.01 22.37
C ASP A 382 -7.21 31.55 21.46
N PHE A 383 -6.50 30.49 21.86
CA PHE A 383 -5.50 29.84 21.01
C PHE A 383 -5.86 28.37 20.76
N LYS A 384 -5.36 27.84 19.65
CA LYS A 384 -5.59 26.46 19.21
C LYS A 384 -4.70 25.52 19.99
N LEU A 385 -5.29 24.53 20.67
CA LEU A 385 -4.54 23.51 21.40
C LEU A 385 -3.89 22.50 20.45
N PRO A 386 -2.60 22.14 20.62
CA PRO A 386 -1.98 21.10 19.81
C PRO A 386 -2.61 19.73 20.09
N ARG A 387 -2.62 18.88 19.08
CA ARG A 387 -3.24 17.54 19.12
C ARG A 387 -2.41 16.55 18.31
N VAL A 388 -2.30 15.31 18.81
CA VAL A 388 -1.69 14.20 18.06
C VAL A 388 -2.80 13.27 17.61
N ASP A 389 -2.97 13.14 16.30
CA ASP A 389 -3.99 12.33 15.66
C ASP A 389 -3.36 11.08 15.01
N VAL A 390 -4.17 10.09 14.65
CA VAL A 390 -3.72 8.88 13.94
C VAL A 390 -4.42 8.79 12.59
N LEU A 391 -3.64 8.66 11.52
CA LEU A 391 -4.15 8.26 10.21
C LEU A 391 -3.91 6.76 10.02
N GLY A 392 -4.97 6.01 9.69
CA GLY A 392 -4.93 4.57 9.54
C GLY A 392 -5.83 4.05 8.42
N LEU A 393 -5.97 2.73 8.35
CA LEU A 393 -6.79 2.02 7.37
C LEU A 393 -7.78 1.09 8.07
N ASP A 394 -9.05 1.08 7.66
CA ASP A 394 -10.05 0.14 8.16
C ASP A 394 -9.99 -1.25 7.48
N SER A 395 -10.84 -2.18 7.92
CA SER A 395 -10.93 -3.54 7.36
C SER A 395 -11.27 -3.61 5.87
N ASP A 396 -11.85 -2.56 5.31
CA ASP A 396 -12.17 -2.46 3.88
C ASP A 396 -11.05 -1.77 3.08
N GLY A 397 -10.04 -1.25 3.78
CA GLY A 397 -8.91 -0.54 3.19
C GLY A 397 -9.19 0.94 2.92
N ASN A 398 -10.21 1.55 3.53
CA ASN A 398 -10.41 3.00 3.46
C ASN A 398 -9.54 3.73 4.49
N SER A 399 -9.14 4.97 4.19
CA SER A 399 -8.45 5.85 5.13
C SER A 399 -9.36 6.27 6.27
N VAL A 400 -8.89 6.17 7.51
CA VAL A 400 -9.60 6.61 8.71
C VAL A 400 -8.73 7.59 9.49
N TYR A 401 -9.32 8.73 9.88
CA TYR A 401 -8.67 9.74 10.70
C TYR A 401 -9.21 9.68 12.13
N LEU A 402 -8.37 9.30 13.10
CA LEU A 402 -8.72 9.22 14.50
C LEU A 402 -8.19 10.46 15.24
N LYS A 403 -9.09 11.22 15.85
CA LYS A 403 -8.76 12.44 16.61
C LYS A 403 -8.29 12.06 18.01
N GLY A 404 -7.12 12.53 18.41
CA GLY A 404 -6.57 12.39 19.74
C GLY A 404 -7.18 13.38 20.73
N VAL A 405 -6.53 13.51 21.89
CA VAL A 405 -6.96 14.46 22.92
C VAL A 405 -6.06 15.68 22.87
N SER A 406 -6.67 16.85 22.64
CA SER A 406 -5.96 18.13 22.66
C SER A 406 -5.44 18.44 24.06
N SER A 407 -4.16 18.81 24.17
CA SER A 407 -3.54 19.18 25.44
C SER A 407 -2.49 20.25 25.23
N ARG A 408 -2.32 21.15 26.19
CA ARG A 408 -1.27 22.19 26.15
C ARG A 408 0.15 21.60 26.18
N THR A 409 0.32 20.47 26.86
CA THR A 409 1.61 19.76 26.99
C THR A 409 1.35 18.26 26.93
N ASN A 410 2.20 17.52 26.21
CA ASN A 410 2.07 16.07 26.04
C ASN A 410 0.70 15.66 25.48
N ALA A 411 0.35 16.17 24.29
CA ALA A 411 -0.82 15.67 23.57
C ALA A 411 -0.65 14.16 23.31
N LEU A 412 -1.70 13.39 23.60
CA LEU A 412 -1.67 11.93 23.52
C LEU A 412 -2.44 11.46 22.28
N PRO A 413 -1.91 10.47 21.53
CA PRO A 413 -2.64 9.88 20.43
C PRO A 413 -3.87 9.11 20.93
N PRO A 414 -4.91 8.96 20.09
CA PRO A 414 -6.09 8.16 20.43
C PRO A 414 -5.74 6.67 20.55
N THR A 415 -6.57 5.93 21.28
CA THR A 415 -6.51 4.46 21.25
C THR A 415 -7.04 3.96 19.91
N VAL A 416 -6.23 3.15 19.21
CA VAL A 416 -6.57 2.62 17.89
C VAL A 416 -7.45 1.37 18.03
N PRO A 417 -8.63 1.31 17.40
CA PRO A 417 -9.47 0.11 17.35
C PRO A 417 -8.76 -1.08 16.67
N ALA A 418 -9.11 -2.31 17.06
CA ALA A 418 -8.46 -3.53 16.55
C ALA A 418 -8.72 -3.81 15.05
N ASP A 419 -9.76 -3.21 14.47
CA ASP A 419 -10.10 -3.26 13.05
C ASP A 419 -9.39 -2.20 12.20
N VAL A 420 -8.58 -1.34 12.82
CA VAL A 420 -7.82 -0.30 12.15
C VAL A 420 -6.33 -0.61 12.20
N LEU A 421 -5.65 -0.52 11.05
CA LEU A 421 -4.19 -0.51 10.95
C LEU A 421 -3.70 0.95 11.06
N PRO A 422 -3.02 1.36 12.14
CA PRO A 422 -2.44 2.70 12.21
C PRO A 422 -1.25 2.80 11.24
N LEU A 423 -1.22 3.86 10.43
CA LEU A 423 -0.12 4.11 9.50
C LEU A 423 0.84 5.16 10.03
N ALA A 424 0.30 6.29 10.51
CA ALA A 424 1.11 7.41 10.98
C ALA A 424 0.45 8.21 12.11
N LEU A 425 1.31 8.83 12.92
CA LEU A 425 0.96 9.88 13.87
C LEU A 425 1.04 11.23 13.17
N VAL A 426 0.02 12.05 13.37
CA VAL A 426 -0.09 13.40 12.83
C VAL A 426 -0.04 14.40 13.98
N GLU A 427 1.06 15.12 14.09
CA GLU A 427 1.24 16.16 15.10
C GLU A 427 0.73 17.50 14.56
N ASN A 428 -0.47 17.88 14.98
CA ASN A 428 -1.13 19.12 14.56
C ASN A 428 -0.68 20.28 15.46
N ILE A 429 0.14 21.17 14.88
CA ILE A 429 0.57 22.44 15.49
C ILE A 429 -0.21 23.66 15.00
N TRP A 430 -1.10 23.48 14.01
CA TRP A 430 -2.04 24.48 13.46
C TRP A 430 -1.44 25.77 12.87
N THR A 431 -0.12 25.84 12.68
CA THR A 431 0.59 26.96 12.01
C THR A 431 0.87 26.72 10.53
N GLY A 432 0.78 25.47 10.06
CA GLY A 432 1.15 25.07 8.70
C GLY A 432 0.94 23.57 8.46
N THR A 433 1.85 22.95 7.71
CA THR A 433 1.85 21.51 7.45
C THR A 433 2.14 20.74 8.75
N PRO A 434 1.32 19.74 9.12
CA PRO A 434 1.54 18.93 10.31
C PRO A 434 2.76 18.03 10.15
N ASN A 435 3.42 17.71 11.27
CA ASN A 435 4.51 16.74 11.27
C ASN A 435 3.94 15.32 11.26
N VAL A 436 4.46 14.46 10.38
CA VAL A 436 3.96 13.09 10.19
C VAL A 436 5.05 12.09 10.55
N THR A 437 4.76 11.22 11.51
CA THR A 437 5.65 10.12 11.89
C THR A 437 5.01 8.79 11.51
N ASN A 438 5.63 8.04 10.59
CA ASN A 438 5.15 6.73 10.18
C ASN A 438 5.38 5.69 11.28
N ILE A 439 4.30 5.08 11.77
CA ILE A 439 4.31 4.11 12.89
C ILE A 439 3.76 2.73 12.50
N GLY A 440 3.36 2.55 11.24
CA GLY A 440 2.78 1.29 10.78
C GLY A 440 3.73 0.11 10.95
N VAL A 441 3.23 -0.96 11.58
CA VAL A 441 3.96 -2.22 11.78
C VAL A 441 4.14 -2.89 10.43
N ARG A 442 5.36 -3.35 10.11
CA ARG A 442 5.69 -3.97 8.83
C ARG A 442 5.99 -5.46 8.98
N ALA A 443 5.61 -6.26 7.99
CA ALA A 443 6.11 -7.61 7.84
C ALA A 443 7.49 -7.60 7.17
N TYR A 444 8.38 -8.46 7.65
CA TYR A 444 9.70 -8.66 7.09
C TYR A 444 9.83 -10.10 6.59
N THR A 445 10.49 -10.28 5.43
CA THR A 445 10.80 -11.61 4.91
C THR A 445 11.87 -12.29 5.77
N MET A 446 11.91 -13.63 5.76
CA MET A 446 12.93 -14.36 6.55
C MET A 446 14.36 -14.01 6.16
N ALA A 447 14.60 -13.72 4.87
CA ALA A 447 15.91 -13.23 4.43
C ALA A 447 16.25 -11.86 5.04
N LYS A 448 15.29 -10.94 5.14
CA LYS A 448 15.50 -9.62 5.75
C LYS A 448 15.69 -9.74 7.27
N ILE A 449 14.97 -10.64 7.92
CA ILE A 449 15.16 -10.96 9.34
C ILE A 449 16.56 -11.53 9.59
N ASP A 450 17.04 -12.45 8.75
CA ASP A 450 18.40 -12.99 8.84
C ASP A 450 19.47 -11.91 8.66
N ARG A 451 19.30 -10.99 7.70
CA ARG A 451 20.18 -9.82 7.56
C ARG A 451 20.17 -8.91 8.80
N MET A 452 18.99 -8.61 9.34
CA MET A 452 18.86 -7.82 10.57
C MET A 452 19.52 -8.52 11.76
N TYR A 453 19.39 -9.85 11.83
CA TYR A 453 20.06 -10.66 12.83
C TYR A 453 21.58 -10.57 12.68
N ASN A 454 22.13 -10.73 11.48
CA ASN A 454 23.56 -10.60 11.23
C ASN A 454 24.06 -9.18 11.53
N SER A 455 23.31 -8.14 11.14
CA SER A 455 23.62 -6.75 11.48
C SER A 455 23.58 -6.49 13.00
N LEU A 456 22.64 -7.12 13.72
CA LEU A 456 22.59 -7.05 15.18
C LEU A 456 23.77 -7.79 15.82
N VAL A 457 24.18 -8.95 15.27
CA VAL A 457 25.38 -9.66 15.70
C VAL A 457 26.62 -8.80 15.48
N ASP A 458 26.75 -8.14 14.33
CA ASP A 458 27.83 -7.20 14.04
C ASP A 458 27.78 -5.99 14.98
N ALA A 459 26.60 -5.43 15.24
CA ALA A 459 26.43 -4.33 16.19
C ALA A 459 26.78 -4.76 17.62
N LEU A 460 26.46 -6.00 18.02
CA LEU A 460 26.84 -6.55 19.31
C LEU A 460 28.34 -6.83 19.40
N ASP A 461 28.98 -7.27 18.32
CA ASP A 461 30.44 -7.42 18.25
C ASP A 461 31.13 -6.05 18.28
N LEU A 462 30.58 -5.05 17.60
CA LEU A 462 31.01 -3.66 17.71
C LEU A 462 30.80 -3.11 19.12
N ILE A 463 29.69 -3.39 19.80
CA ILE A 463 29.46 -3.02 21.20
C ILE A 463 30.43 -3.78 22.12
N ALA A 464 30.75 -5.04 21.82
CA ALA A 464 31.71 -5.82 22.58
C ALA A 464 33.12 -5.28 22.39
N LEU A 465 33.49 -4.90 21.17
CA LEU A 465 34.72 -4.20 20.83
C LEU A 465 34.77 -2.82 21.49
N GLU A 466 33.69 -2.04 21.49
CA GLU A 466 33.52 -0.77 22.20
C GLU A 466 33.57 -0.96 23.72
N ARG A 467 33.12 -2.11 24.25
CA ARG A 467 33.28 -2.44 25.67
C ARG A 467 34.70 -2.86 26.00
N LEU A 468 35.38 -3.55 25.08
CA LEU A 468 36.79 -3.90 25.19
C LEU A 468 37.67 -2.65 25.05
N GLN A 469 37.32 -1.75 24.13
CA GLN A 469 37.88 -0.42 23.99
C GLN A 469 37.54 0.43 25.19
N ARG A 470 36.32 0.41 25.76
CA ARG A 470 36.01 1.07 27.02
C ARG A 470 36.73 0.48 28.22
N ASP A 471 37.01 -0.83 28.23
CA ASP A 471 37.81 -1.48 29.28
C ASP A 471 39.29 -1.11 29.14
N ILE A 472 39.79 -1.03 27.90
CA ILE A 472 41.11 -0.47 27.54
C ILE A 472 41.17 1.04 27.86
N ASP A 473 40.12 1.81 27.58
CA ASP A 473 39.99 3.25 27.83
C ASP A 473 39.78 3.53 29.33
N SER A 474 39.22 2.58 30.09
CA SER A 474 39.17 2.64 31.54
C SER A 474 40.53 2.38 32.19
N ARG A 475 41.44 1.71 31.46
CA ARG A 475 42.82 1.44 31.88
C ARG A 475 43.82 2.45 31.31
N GLU A 476 43.52 3.08 30.18
CA GLU A 476 44.28 4.17 29.54
C GLU A 476 43.30 5.16 28.86
N PRO A 477 42.96 6.31 29.47
CA PRO A 477 41.88 7.15 28.98
C PRO A 477 42.25 7.93 27.71
N ILE A 478 41.73 7.54 26.55
CA ILE A 478 41.92 8.25 25.27
C ILE A 478 40.66 9.08 24.91
N SER A 479 40.34 10.09 25.72
CA SER A 479 39.65 11.30 25.20
C SER A 479 39.80 12.50 26.13
N LYS A 480 41.02 13.05 26.17
CA LYS A 480 41.30 14.49 26.23
C LYS A 480 42.63 14.72 25.48
N ASN A 481 42.76 15.81 24.71
CA ASN A 481 44.01 16.30 24.07
C ASN A 481 44.35 15.73 22.67
N GLY A 482 43.66 16.17 21.60
CA GLY A 482 44.25 16.20 20.26
C GLY A 482 44.10 14.99 19.33
N VAL A 483 43.20 14.03 19.56
CA VAL A 483 43.03 12.84 18.69
C VAL A 483 41.71 12.89 17.89
N PHE A 484 41.75 12.55 16.60
CA PHE A 484 40.62 12.46 15.66
C PHE A 484 40.61 11.11 14.93
N VAL A 485 39.44 10.48 14.79
CA VAL A 485 39.27 9.18 14.12
C VAL A 485 38.03 9.22 13.23
N ASP A 486 38.15 8.75 11.98
CA ASP A 486 37.02 8.57 11.07
C ASP A 486 37.09 7.21 10.34
N PRO A 487 36.09 6.34 10.53
CA PRO A 487 36.00 5.06 9.83
C PRO A 487 35.44 5.16 8.39
N PHE A 488 35.07 6.35 7.89
CA PHE A 488 34.50 6.58 6.55
C PHE A 488 33.18 5.85 6.28
N THR A 489 32.37 5.70 7.32
CA THR A 489 31.04 5.04 7.23
C THR A 489 29.89 6.02 7.02
N SER A 490 30.10 7.31 7.24
CA SER A 490 29.11 8.38 7.03
C SER A 490 29.79 9.74 6.91
N ASP A 491 29.10 10.73 6.33
CA ASP A 491 29.61 12.11 6.20
C ASP A 491 29.66 12.89 7.53
N ARG A 492 29.24 12.29 8.66
CA ARG A 492 29.13 12.93 9.98
C ARG A 492 30.40 13.66 10.46
N TYR A 493 31.58 13.17 10.09
CA TYR A 493 32.87 13.65 10.60
C TYR A 493 33.51 14.75 9.74
N ARG A 494 32.81 15.17 8.69
CA ARG A 494 33.28 16.16 7.71
C ARG A 494 32.93 17.59 8.16
N ASP A 495 33.81 18.54 7.85
CA ASP A 495 33.53 19.96 8.03
C ASP A 495 32.52 20.44 6.98
N GLU A 496 31.39 20.96 7.45
CA GLU A 496 30.29 21.50 6.62
C GLU A 496 30.64 22.87 6.01
N GLY A 497 31.65 23.57 6.54
CA GLY A 497 32.09 24.87 6.03
C GLY A 497 33.08 24.82 4.87
N GLU A 498 33.59 23.63 4.51
CA GLU A 498 34.61 23.44 3.47
C GLU A 498 34.06 22.67 2.26
N PRO A 499 34.60 22.87 1.04
CA PRO A 499 34.28 22.04 -0.11
C PRO A 499 34.75 20.58 0.07
N GLN A 500 33.79 19.65 -0.04
CA GLN A 500 33.99 18.22 0.22
C GLN A 500 33.72 17.42 -1.04
N THR A 501 34.73 17.35 -1.91
CA THR A 501 34.59 16.78 -3.26
C THR A 501 34.98 15.30 -3.36
N ALA A 502 35.43 14.68 -2.27
CA ALA A 502 35.63 13.23 -2.20
C ALA A 502 34.36 12.48 -1.73
N ALA A 503 34.18 11.24 -2.14
CA ALA A 503 33.07 10.39 -1.73
C ALA A 503 33.46 9.48 -0.54
N VAL A 504 32.55 9.35 0.44
CA VAL A 504 32.73 8.52 1.64
C VAL A 504 31.58 7.52 1.74
N PHE A 505 31.84 6.24 1.49
CA PHE A 505 30.83 5.18 1.60
C PHE A 505 31.49 3.80 1.79
N GLY A 506 30.75 2.86 2.39
CA GLY A 506 31.25 1.48 2.59
C GLY A 506 32.54 1.38 3.42
N GLY A 507 32.81 2.36 4.29
CA GLY A 507 34.05 2.43 5.07
C GLY A 507 35.27 2.91 4.26
N LEU A 508 35.04 3.52 3.09
CA LEU A 508 36.07 3.95 2.15
C LEU A 508 35.94 5.42 1.78
N LEU A 509 37.09 6.07 1.65
CA LEU A 509 37.25 7.38 1.01
C LEU A 509 37.74 7.17 -0.44
N ARG A 510 37.01 7.73 -1.40
CA ARG A 510 37.24 7.60 -2.85
C ARG A 510 37.07 8.94 -3.58
N LEU A 511 37.47 9.00 -4.85
CA LEU A 511 37.09 10.09 -5.75
C LEU A 511 35.57 10.06 -5.98
N ALA A 512 34.95 11.23 -6.09
CA ALA A 512 33.54 11.35 -6.43
C ALA A 512 33.29 10.94 -7.89
N ILE A 513 32.07 10.49 -8.16
CA ILE A 513 31.58 10.20 -9.50
C ILE A 513 30.33 11.05 -9.69
N ASP A 514 30.36 11.93 -10.68
CA ASP A 514 29.24 12.79 -11.03
C ASP A 514 28.35 12.09 -12.05
N PRO A 515 27.07 11.82 -11.73
CA PRO A 515 26.19 11.10 -12.61
C PRO A 515 25.52 12.03 -13.64
N SER A 516 25.41 11.56 -14.88
CA SER A 516 24.56 12.09 -15.94
C SER A 516 23.55 11.03 -16.37
N PHE A 517 22.30 11.43 -16.58
CA PHE A 517 21.18 10.51 -16.78
C PHE A 517 20.65 10.58 -18.22
N HIS A 518 20.60 9.43 -18.89
CA HIS A 518 20.14 9.31 -20.28
C HIS A 518 18.99 8.31 -20.36
N SER A 519 17.79 8.78 -20.70
CA SER A 519 16.63 7.90 -20.89
C SER A 519 16.62 7.34 -22.30
N ILE A 520 16.74 6.02 -22.43
CA ILE A 520 16.83 5.27 -23.71
C ILE A 520 15.70 4.24 -23.79
N ASN A 521 14.45 4.73 -23.77
CA ASN A 521 13.27 3.87 -23.64
C ASN A 521 12.95 3.09 -24.92
N LEU A 522 12.48 1.85 -24.75
CA LEU A 522 11.89 1.06 -25.82
C LEU A 522 10.45 1.51 -26.10
N ALA A 523 9.95 1.23 -27.31
CA ALA A 523 8.58 1.57 -27.71
C ALA A 523 7.48 0.83 -26.94
N GLY A 524 7.81 -0.27 -26.25
CA GLY A 524 6.88 -1.09 -25.48
C GLY A 524 7.58 -2.26 -24.79
N VAL A 525 6.80 -3.11 -24.12
CA VAL A 525 7.32 -4.33 -23.49
C VAL A 525 7.92 -5.24 -24.56
N THR A 526 9.14 -5.69 -24.31
CA THR A 526 9.92 -6.45 -25.27
C THR A 526 10.15 -7.88 -24.78
N LEU A 527 9.79 -8.84 -25.63
CA LEU A 527 10.03 -10.27 -25.46
C LEU A 527 10.79 -10.82 -26.69
N LEU A 528 11.19 -12.09 -26.61
CA LEU A 528 11.60 -12.88 -27.78
C LEU A 528 10.50 -12.86 -28.85
N GLY A 529 10.88 -13.09 -30.12
CA GLY A 529 9.90 -13.29 -31.19
C GLY A 529 9.02 -14.49 -30.87
N TRP A 530 7.72 -14.38 -31.11
CA TRP A 530 6.77 -15.45 -30.77
C TRP A 530 5.69 -15.63 -31.82
N THR A 531 5.14 -16.84 -31.82
CA THR A 531 3.93 -17.21 -32.55
C THR A 531 2.91 -17.76 -31.56
N GLU A 532 1.64 -17.73 -31.92
CA GLU A 532 0.57 -18.26 -31.07
C GLU A 532 0.55 -19.80 -31.05
N GLU A 533 0.29 -20.37 -29.88
CA GLU A 533 0.10 -21.81 -29.66
C GLU A 533 -1.05 -22.00 -28.67
N VAL A 534 -2.03 -22.84 -29.00
CA VAL A 534 -3.11 -23.19 -28.07
C VAL A 534 -2.55 -24.06 -26.94
N ALA A 535 -2.67 -23.57 -25.70
CA ALA A 535 -2.14 -24.21 -24.50
C ALA A 535 -3.11 -25.21 -23.89
N VAL A 536 -4.36 -24.77 -23.79
CA VAL A 536 -5.47 -25.49 -23.19
C VAL A 536 -6.67 -25.20 -24.07
N GLU A 537 -7.45 -26.22 -24.37
CA GLU A 537 -8.63 -26.09 -25.20
C GLU A 537 -9.78 -26.89 -24.61
N GLN A 538 -10.95 -26.25 -24.62
CA GLN A 538 -12.24 -26.90 -24.61
C GLN A 538 -12.90 -26.49 -25.94
N ALA A 539 -13.13 -27.46 -26.83
CA ALA A 539 -13.68 -27.18 -28.16
C ALA A 539 -15.19 -27.48 -28.30
N LEU A 540 -15.79 -28.19 -27.33
CA LEU A 540 -17.19 -28.61 -27.39
C LEU A 540 -18.11 -27.40 -27.20
N ALA A 541 -19.20 -27.35 -27.97
CA ALA A 541 -20.13 -26.23 -27.93
C ALA A 541 -21.57 -26.72 -28.15
N THR A 542 -22.32 -26.92 -27.06
CA THR A 542 -23.71 -27.41 -27.12
C THR A 542 -24.75 -26.34 -26.81
N ARG A 543 -24.37 -25.28 -26.10
CA ARG A 543 -25.28 -24.22 -25.64
C ARG A 543 -24.74 -22.83 -25.91
N CYS A 544 -25.65 -21.87 -25.72
CA CYS A 544 -25.34 -20.45 -25.71
C CYS A 544 -25.73 -19.91 -24.35
N THR A 545 -24.73 -19.44 -23.61
CA THR A 545 -24.91 -18.94 -22.25
C THR A 545 -24.64 -17.45 -22.26
N LYS A 546 -25.60 -16.68 -21.73
CA LYS A 546 -25.49 -15.22 -21.63
C LYS A 546 -24.35 -14.86 -20.70
N ILE A 547 -23.55 -13.87 -21.10
CA ILE A 547 -22.50 -13.34 -20.23
C ILE A 547 -23.16 -12.60 -19.05
N ASN A 548 -24.19 -11.79 -19.33
CA ASN A 548 -24.91 -11.00 -18.35
C ASN A 548 -26.41 -11.42 -18.20
N PRO A 549 -26.70 -12.59 -17.58
CA PRO A 549 -28.05 -13.15 -17.52
C PRO A 549 -29.02 -12.44 -16.56
N TYR A 550 -28.53 -11.81 -15.49
CA TYR A 550 -29.32 -11.08 -14.50
C TYR A 550 -29.48 -9.59 -14.83
N GLN A 551 -28.92 -9.14 -15.97
CA GLN A 551 -29.12 -7.81 -16.54
C GLN A 551 -28.69 -6.68 -15.60
N ASN A 552 -27.56 -6.87 -14.92
CA ASN A 552 -27.01 -5.84 -14.07
C ASN A 552 -26.23 -4.81 -14.92
N PHE A 553 -26.92 -3.72 -15.27
CA PHE A 553 -26.40 -2.63 -16.11
C PHE A 553 -25.60 -1.61 -15.29
N THR A 554 -24.44 -2.03 -14.77
CA THR A 554 -23.44 -1.07 -14.29
C THR A 554 -22.46 -0.81 -15.45
N PRO A 555 -22.26 0.43 -15.92
CA PRO A 555 -21.33 0.69 -17.03
C PRO A 555 -19.96 0.08 -16.74
N LEU A 556 -19.57 -0.88 -17.57
CA LEU A 556 -18.22 -1.40 -17.62
C LEU A 556 -17.24 -0.23 -17.70
N PRO A 557 -16.16 -0.29 -16.93
CA PRO A 557 -15.14 0.72 -16.98
C PRO A 557 -14.49 0.73 -18.37
N ALA A 558 -14.39 1.92 -18.94
CA ALA A 558 -13.66 2.19 -20.15
C ALA A 558 -12.15 2.13 -19.87
N SER A 559 -11.37 1.88 -20.91
CA SER A 559 -9.93 1.69 -20.82
C SER A 559 -9.22 3.03 -20.99
N MET A 560 -8.17 3.32 -20.20
CA MET A 560 -7.30 4.49 -20.37
C MET A 560 -5.82 4.10 -20.45
N THR A 561 -5.08 4.67 -21.40
CA THR A 561 -3.61 4.56 -21.50
C THR A 561 -2.95 5.93 -21.32
N ILE A 562 -1.74 5.94 -20.75
CA ILE A 562 -0.91 7.16 -20.55
C ILE A 562 0.43 6.98 -21.26
N ASN A 563 0.96 8.05 -21.86
CA ASN A 563 2.27 8.09 -22.48
C ASN A 563 3.03 9.40 -22.13
N PRO A 564 4.27 9.34 -21.57
CA PRO A 564 4.93 8.13 -21.06
C PRO A 564 4.22 7.61 -19.80
N PRO A 565 4.14 6.29 -19.59
CA PRO A 565 3.48 5.71 -18.42
C PRO A 565 4.33 5.79 -17.14
N VAL A 566 5.64 6.06 -17.28
CA VAL A 566 6.62 6.13 -16.19
C VAL A 566 7.61 7.27 -16.45
N ASP A 567 8.06 7.94 -15.39
CA ASP A 567 9.17 8.91 -15.43
C ASP A 567 10.27 8.54 -14.42
N TYR A 568 11.52 8.44 -14.89
CA TYR A 568 12.70 8.31 -14.02
C TYR A 568 13.41 9.66 -13.93
N TRP A 569 13.64 10.12 -12.70
CA TRP A 569 14.56 11.20 -12.44
C TRP A 569 15.15 11.07 -11.04
N THR A 570 16.32 11.68 -10.90
CA THR A 570 17.01 11.84 -9.63
C THR A 570 17.46 13.30 -9.59
N GLU A 571 16.97 14.07 -8.61
CA GLU A 571 17.56 15.36 -8.27
C GLU A 571 18.66 15.07 -7.24
N SER A 572 19.90 15.42 -7.57
CA SER A 572 20.98 15.41 -6.60
C SER A 572 20.75 16.56 -5.61
N ALA A 573 20.36 16.21 -4.38
CA ALA A 573 20.46 17.16 -3.28
C ALA A 573 21.93 17.57 -3.16
N THR A 574 22.19 18.85 -3.37
CA THR A 574 23.50 19.43 -3.74
C THR A 574 24.48 19.53 -2.57
N GLU A 575 24.58 18.55 -1.69
CA GLU A 575 25.48 18.68 -0.54
C GLU A 575 26.58 17.62 -0.44
N TRP A 576 26.40 16.37 -0.89
CA TRP A 576 27.45 15.35 -0.75
C TRP A 576 27.47 14.32 -1.89
N ALA A 577 28.63 14.17 -2.55
CA ALA A 577 28.82 13.28 -3.72
C ALA A 577 28.93 11.78 -3.37
N SER A 578 28.69 11.40 -2.11
CA SER A 578 28.88 10.02 -1.61
C SER A 578 27.83 9.05 -2.15
N ASP A 579 26.57 9.47 -2.25
CA ASP A 579 25.44 8.61 -2.63
C ASP A 579 25.47 8.21 -4.12
N SER A 580 25.77 9.16 -5.00
CA SER A 580 25.92 8.91 -6.44
C SER A 580 27.11 8.00 -6.74
N ALA A 581 28.24 8.23 -6.06
CA ALA A 581 29.43 7.41 -6.21
C ALA A 581 29.24 5.98 -5.68
N ALA A 582 28.45 5.79 -4.62
CA ALA A 582 28.14 4.46 -4.09
C ALA A 582 27.40 3.59 -5.12
N ALA A 583 26.41 4.16 -5.82
CA ALA A 583 25.62 3.44 -6.82
C ALA A 583 26.39 3.09 -8.10
N LEU A 584 27.37 3.92 -8.49
CA LEU A 584 28.14 3.76 -9.74
C LEU A 584 29.46 3.02 -9.56
N SER A 585 29.94 2.82 -8.33
CA SER A 585 31.23 2.18 -8.08
C SER A 585 31.14 0.67 -7.93
N SER A 586 32.24 -0.03 -8.23
CA SER A 586 32.38 -1.45 -7.94
C SER A 586 32.29 -1.72 -6.42
N PRO A 587 31.46 -2.68 -5.97
CA PRO A 587 31.32 -3.01 -4.56
C PRO A 587 32.62 -3.64 -4.03
N VAL A 588 33.22 -3.00 -3.01
CA VAL A 588 34.37 -3.52 -2.28
C VAL A 588 34.00 -3.53 -0.81
N VAL A 589 33.95 -4.73 -0.22
CA VAL A 589 33.69 -4.90 1.22
C VAL A 589 35.00 -5.24 1.92
N ILE A 590 35.30 -4.49 2.99
CA ILE A 590 36.44 -4.76 3.87
C ILE A 590 35.89 -5.36 5.16
N THR A 591 36.08 -6.66 5.36
CA THR A 591 35.69 -7.33 6.61
C THR A 591 36.93 -7.51 7.48
N THR A 592 36.88 -7.03 8.73
CA THR A 592 37.92 -7.27 9.72
C THR A 592 37.40 -8.27 10.75
N SER A 593 37.95 -9.49 10.78
CA SER A 593 37.55 -10.52 11.75
C SER A 593 38.71 -10.84 12.70
N ARG A 594 38.40 -11.08 13.98
CA ARG A 594 39.38 -11.64 14.94
C ARG A 594 39.09 -13.11 15.17
N SER A 595 40.10 -13.95 14.95
CA SER A 595 40.03 -15.35 15.37
C SER A 595 40.22 -15.48 16.89
N THR A 596 39.66 -16.54 17.49
CA THR A 596 39.74 -16.89 18.92
C THR A 596 41.18 -17.01 19.45
N ALA A 597 42.18 -17.11 18.58
CA ALA A 597 43.61 -17.15 18.94
C ALA A 597 44.27 -15.75 19.03
N GLY A 598 43.49 -14.66 19.04
CA GLY A 598 44.02 -13.29 19.11
C GLY A 598 44.62 -12.77 17.80
N ARG A 599 44.35 -13.45 16.67
CA ARG A 599 44.86 -13.09 15.35
C ARG A 599 43.76 -12.34 14.57
N THR A 600 44.01 -11.07 14.26
CA THR A 600 43.17 -10.24 13.38
C THR A 600 43.47 -10.58 11.93
N THR A 601 42.45 -10.93 11.14
CA THR A 601 42.55 -11.16 9.70
C THR A 601 41.61 -10.16 9.03
N THR A 602 42.17 -9.24 8.26
CA THR A 602 41.41 -8.39 7.33
C THR A 602 41.31 -9.14 6.01
N THR A 603 40.14 -9.17 5.39
CA THR A 603 39.94 -9.79 4.08
C THR A 603 39.22 -8.80 3.19
N THR A 604 39.86 -8.42 2.09
CA THR A 604 39.23 -7.68 1.01
C THR A 604 38.51 -8.68 0.08
N THR A 605 37.19 -8.62 0.00
CA THR A 605 36.43 -9.44 -0.96
C THR A 605 35.74 -8.52 -1.95
N THR A 606 36.03 -8.73 -3.24
CA THR A 606 35.23 -8.18 -4.34
C THR A 606 34.06 -9.13 -4.55
N THR A 607 32.94 -8.85 -3.89
CA THR A 607 31.72 -9.65 -4.01
C THR A 607 30.91 -9.17 -5.22
N GLN A 608 30.40 -10.10 -6.04
CA GLN A 608 29.30 -9.79 -6.95
C GLN A 608 28.07 -9.51 -6.09
N LYS A 609 27.68 -8.23 -6.00
CA LYS A 609 26.41 -7.68 -5.48
C LYS A 609 25.76 -8.48 -4.34
N GLU A 610 26.06 -8.10 -3.11
CA GLU A 610 25.02 -7.99 -2.08
C GLU A 610 24.93 -6.50 -1.77
N THR A 611 23.82 -5.89 -2.16
CA THR A 611 23.51 -4.49 -1.87
C THR A 611 23.56 -4.29 -0.35
N ILE A 612 24.67 -3.76 0.15
CA ILE A 612 24.71 -3.22 1.50
C ILE A 612 23.83 -1.98 1.44
N GLU A 613 22.59 -2.10 1.90
CA GLU A 613 21.73 -0.97 2.25
C GLU A 613 22.37 -0.27 3.46
N SER A 614 23.45 0.48 3.22
CA SER A 614 23.97 1.43 4.21
C SER A 614 22.95 2.55 4.30
N SER A 615 22.20 2.58 5.41
CA SER A 615 21.18 3.58 5.77
C SER A 615 20.82 4.50 4.61
N THR A 616 20.04 3.99 3.67
CA THR A 616 19.47 4.84 2.65
C THR A 616 18.60 5.84 3.40
N ARG A 617 19.08 7.07 3.49
CA ARG A 617 18.18 8.21 3.62
C ARG A 617 17.50 8.29 2.26
N GLU A 618 16.56 7.38 2.03
CA GLU A 618 15.59 7.47 0.94
C GLU A 618 14.74 8.70 1.24
N GLU A 619 15.29 9.89 1.00
CA GLU A 619 14.45 11.02 0.65
C GLU A 619 13.99 10.76 -0.78
N THR A 620 12.96 9.93 -0.91
CA THR A 620 12.11 9.96 -2.10
C THR A 620 11.80 11.43 -2.35
N LEU A 621 12.18 11.93 -3.53
CA LEU A 621 11.94 13.31 -3.90
C LEU A 621 10.48 13.63 -3.64
N ALA A 622 10.24 14.73 -2.93
CA ALA A 622 8.93 14.99 -2.37
C ALA A 622 7.85 15.13 -3.46
N TYR A 623 8.22 15.46 -4.71
CA TYR A 623 7.30 15.77 -5.81
C TYR A 623 7.75 15.26 -7.19
N LEU A 624 6.78 14.95 -8.05
CA LEU A 624 6.92 14.66 -9.48
C LEU A 624 7.35 15.92 -10.26
N ARG A 625 8.10 15.72 -11.35
CA ARG A 625 8.39 16.77 -12.33
C ARG A 625 7.15 17.11 -13.15
N GLN A 626 7.04 18.38 -13.56
CA GLN A 626 5.96 18.85 -14.42
C GLN A 626 6.24 18.53 -15.90
N ILE A 627 5.92 17.31 -16.32
CA ILE A 627 6.04 16.87 -17.72
C ILE A 627 4.66 16.76 -18.40
N PRO A 628 4.58 16.91 -19.74
CA PRO A 628 3.35 16.64 -20.47
C PRO A 628 3.08 15.12 -20.56
N LEU A 629 1.89 14.70 -20.16
CA LEU A 629 1.38 13.34 -20.31
C LEU A 629 0.26 13.32 -21.34
N GLN A 630 0.37 12.41 -22.32
CA GLN A 630 -0.72 12.11 -23.25
C GLN A 630 -1.58 11.00 -22.67
N PHE A 631 -2.91 11.10 -22.82
CA PHE A 631 -3.82 10.03 -22.43
C PHE A 631 -4.78 9.70 -23.56
N THR A 632 -5.18 8.43 -23.63
CA THR A 632 -6.18 7.93 -24.57
C THR A 632 -7.18 7.06 -23.83
N ILE A 633 -8.47 7.40 -23.91
CA ILE A 633 -9.59 6.65 -23.35
C ILE A 633 -10.32 5.93 -24.49
N LYS A 634 -10.69 4.67 -24.30
CA LYS A 634 -11.54 3.90 -25.23
C LYS A 634 -12.68 3.22 -24.48
N GLY A 635 -13.88 3.26 -25.05
CA GLY A 635 -15.08 2.62 -24.50
C GLY A 635 -16.06 3.60 -23.83
N PHE A 636 -15.95 4.89 -24.11
CA PHE A 636 -17.02 5.85 -23.82
C PHE A 636 -18.11 5.75 -24.89
N GLY A 637 -19.34 6.17 -24.60
CA GLY A 637 -20.38 6.24 -25.62
C GLY A 637 -20.02 7.26 -26.70
N ALA A 638 -20.37 7.02 -27.96
CA ALA A 638 -20.09 7.96 -29.05
C ALA A 638 -20.71 9.34 -28.76
N GLY A 639 -19.91 10.41 -28.80
CA GLY A 639 -20.33 11.76 -28.44
C GLY A 639 -20.46 12.05 -26.93
N GLU A 640 -20.08 11.11 -26.05
CA GLU A 640 -20.09 11.30 -24.60
C GLU A 640 -19.02 12.31 -24.18
N ASN A 641 -19.44 13.37 -23.48
CA ASN A 641 -18.53 14.40 -22.98
C ASN A 641 -17.79 13.94 -21.71
N LEU A 642 -16.50 14.24 -21.62
CA LEU A 642 -15.69 14.06 -20.43
C LEU A 642 -16.03 15.14 -19.39
N THR A 643 -16.64 14.73 -18.29
CA THR A 643 -17.04 15.64 -17.21
C THR A 643 -15.95 15.89 -16.20
N LYS A 644 -15.11 14.88 -15.93
CA LYS A 644 -14.10 14.91 -14.87
C LYS A 644 -12.85 14.17 -15.31
N LEU A 645 -11.67 14.75 -15.04
CA LEU A 645 -10.37 14.12 -15.26
C LEU A 645 -9.46 14.51 -14.10
N GLU A 646 -9.15 13.58 -13.19
CA GLU A 646 -8.33 13.86 -12.01
C GLU A 646 -7.02 13.08 -12.03
N PHE A 647 -5.90 13.77 -11.79
CA PHE A 647 -4.59 13.18 -11.58
C PHE A 647 -4.18 13.34 -10.11
N ASP A 648 -3.96 12.25 -9.39
CA ASP A 648 -3.72 12.27 -7.93
C ASP A 648 -4.81 13.05 -7.16
N GLY A 649 -6.07 13.00 -7.63
CA GLY A 649 -7.19 13.76 -7.04
C GLY A 649 -7.17 15.27 -7.30
N ILE A 650 -6.32 15.76 -8.20
CA ILE A 650 -6.32 17.14 -8.72
C ILE A 650 -7.03 17.15 -10.08
N ASP A 651 -8.00 18.03 -10.29
CA ASP A 651 -8.65 18.21 -11.59
C ASP A 651 -7.65 18.73 -12.64
N VAL A 652 -7.47 17.95 -13.70
CA VAL A 652 -6.63 18.26 -14.86
C VAL A 652 -7.45 18.27 -16.16
N ASN A 653 -8.78 18.33 -16.08
CA ASN A 653 -9.65 18.39 -17.24
C ASN A 653 -9.53 19.75 -17.97
N PRO A 654 -9.06 19.79 -19.24
CA PRO A 654 -9.00 21.04 -19.99
C PRO A 654 -10.38 21.56 -20.44
N GLY A 655 -11.43 20.76 -20.30
CA GLY A 655 -12.79 21.06 -20.75
C GLY A 655 -12.99 20.86 -22.26
N GLY A 656 -14.23 20.59 -22.67
CA GLY A 656 -14.60 20.46 -24.09
C GLY A 656 -14.15 19.17 -24.79
N LEU A 657 -13.72 18.15 -24.03
CA LEU A 657 -13.38 16.84 -24.57
C LEU A 657 -14.63 15.95 -24.66
N GLY A 658 -14.85 15.33 -25.81
CA GLY A 658 -15.93 14.38 -26.05
C GLY A 658 -15.45 13.21 -26.89
N ALA A 659 -16.05 12.04 -26.67
CA ALA A 659 -15.71 10.83 -27.39
C ALA A 659 -16.10 10.94 -28.87
N ASP A 660 -15.23 10.44 -29.75
CA ASP A 660 -15.50 10.39 -31.18
C ASP A 660 -16.53 9.31 -31.54
N GLY A 661 -16.76 9.10 -32.84
CA GLY A 661 -17.72 8.10 -33.34
C GLY A 661 -17.37 6.64 -32.99
N SER A 662 -16.16 6.39 -32.49
CA SER A 662 -15.69 5.09 -31.99
C SER A 662 -15.57 5.03 -30.46
N GLY A 663 -16.09 6.03 -29.75
CA GLY A 663 -16.05 6.05 -28.29
C GLY A 663 -14.67 6.35 -27.70
N GLN A 664 -13.78 7.00 -28.48
CA GLN A 664 -12.40 7.31 -28.10
C GLN A 664 -12.21 8.79 -27.73
N ILE A 665 -11.41 9.07 -26.69
CA ILE A 665 -10.95 10.42 -26.33
C ILE A 665 -9.43 10.39 -26.26
N ALA A 666 -8.74 11.26 -27.01
CA ALA A 666 -7.28 11.41 -26.93
C ALA A 666 -6.91 12.88 -26.68
N SER A 667 -6.10 13.13 -25.65
CA SER A 667 -5.64 14.48 -25.31
C SER A 667 -4.37 14.43 -24.46
N SER A 668 -3.93 15.57 -23.91
CA SER A 668 -2.78 15.66 -23.02
C SER A 668 -2.99 16.69 -21.92
N PHE A 669 -2.26 16.54 -20.82
CA PHE A 669 -2.17 17.52 -19.72
C PHE A 669 -0.74 17.57 -19.18
N THR A 670 -0.40 18.60 -18.41
CA THR A 670 0.89 18.69 -17.71
C THR A 670 0.70 18.32 -16.24
N ILE A 671 1.62 17.51 -15.69
CA ILE A 671 1.56 17.13 -14.26
C ILE A 671 1.51 18.41 -13.39
N PRO A 672 0.51 18.55 -12.50
CA PRO A 672 0.38 19.70 -11.61
C PRO A 672 1.58 19.86 -10.65
N ALA A 673 1.77 21.07 -10.13
CA ALA A 673 2.79 21.31 -9.11
C ALA A 673 2.45 20.57 -7.80
N ASN A 674 3.47 20.23 -7.00
CA ASN A 674 3.33 19.63 -5.67
C ASN A 674 2.60 18.27 -5.65
N VAL A 675 2.64 17.51 -6.75
CA VAL A 675 2.18 16.10 -6.75
C VAL A 675 3.30 15.22 -6.23
N PRO A 676 3.13 14.41 -5.17
CA PRO A 676 4.21 13.59 -4.64
C PRO A 676 4.76 12.57 -5.61
N ALA A 677 6.03 12.21 -5.50
CA ALA A 677 6.58 11.05 -6.20
C ALA A 677 5.90 9.74 -5.74
N GLY A 678 5.90 8.73 -6.61
CA GLY A 678 5.25 7.42 -6.41
C GLY A 678 4.26 7.07 -7.53
N SER A 679 3.41 6.07 -7.28
CA SER A 679 2.37 5.64 -8.23
C SER A 679 1.12 6.51 -8.11
N LYS A 680 0.75 7.22 -9.18
CA LYS A 680 -0.38 8.15 -9.26
C LYS A 680 -1.47 7.67 -10.20
N GLY A 681 -2.72 7.72 -9.74
CA GLY A 681 -3.88 7.40 -10.57
C GLY A 681 -4.32 8.62 -11.39
N LEU A 682 -4.63 8.39 -12.66
CA LEU A 682 -5.41 9.27 -13.53
C LEU A 682 -6.82 8.66 -13.67
N VAL A 683 -7.86 9.40 -13.31
CA VAL A 683 -9.25 8.92 -13.31
C VAL A 683 -10.11 9.85 -14.16
N ALA A 684 -10.83 9.29 -15.13
CA ALA A 684 -11.77 9.98 -15.99
C ALA A 684 -13.22 9.54 -15.71
N GLN A 685 -14.16 10.48 -15.85
CA GLN A 685 -15.60 10.21 -15.81
C GLN A 685 -16.34 10.97 -16.92
N GLY A 686 -17.12 10.23 -17.70
CA GLY A 686 -18.00 10.75 -18.74
C GLY A 686 -19.40 11.09 -18.22
N ALA A 687 -20.11 11.93 -18.98
CA ALA A 687 -21.47 12.37 -18.66
C ALA A 687 -22.52 11.24 -18.69
N GLY A 688 -22.25 10.16 -19.43
CA GLY A 688 -23.06 8.96 -19.54
C GLY A 688 -22.80 7.94 -18.42
N GLY A 689 -21.89 8.23 -17.48
CA GLY A 689 -21.54 7.35 -16.37
C GLY A 689 -20.33 6.46 -16.63
N SER A 690 -19.73 6.53 -17.82
CA SER A 690 -18.50 5.82 -18.17
C SER A 690 -17.33 6.29 -17.30
N LYS A 691 -16.50 5.36 -16.85
CA LYS A 691 -15.32 5.65 -16.01
C LYS A 691 -14.10 4.95 -16.58
N ALA A 692 -12.97 5.63 -16.64
CA ALA A 692 -11.69 5.05 -17.03
C ALA A 692 -10.59 5.45 -16.06
N ALA A 693 -9.58 4.60 -15.89
CA ALA A 693 -8.46 4.93 -15.03
C ALA A 693 -7.14 4.33 -15.55
N ALA A 694 -6.05 5.04 -15.30
CA ALA A 694 -4.69 4.60 -15.62
C ALA A 694 -3.74 4.97 -14.48
N ILE A 695 -2.58 4.32 -14.42
CA ILE A 695 -1.54 4.60 -13.41
C ILE A 695 -0.33 5.18 -14.11
N PHE A 696 0.15 6.30 -13.58
CA PHE A 696 1.46 6.88 -13.88
C PHE A 696 2.39 6.59 -12.71
N VAL A 697 3.67 6.30 -12.96
CA VAL A 697 4.64 6.09 -11.89
C VAL A 697 5.82 7.03 -12.06
N GLY A 698 6.15 7.79 -11.02
CA GLY A 698 7.35 8.61 -11.02
C GLY A 698 8.15 8.44 -9.75
N GLN A 699 9.28 7.74 -9.81
CA GLN A 699 10.16 7.49 -8.65
C GLN A 699 11.53 6.93 -9.10
N GLY A 700 12.56 7.06 -8.25
CA GLY A 700 13.95 6.68 -8.58
C GLY A 700 14.25 5.17 -8.61
N THR A 701 13.37 4.35 -8.04
CA THR A 701 13.42 2.87 -8.05
C THR A 701 12.00 2.32 -8.12
N ILE A 702 11.76 1.29 -8.93
CA ILE A 702 10.44 0.66 -9.13
C ILE A 702 10.62 -0.86 -9.12
N ASP A 703 9.64 -1.60 -8.60
CA ASP A 703 9.59 -3.07 -8.62
C ASP A 703 8.92 -3.59 -9.92
N VAL A 704 9.40 -4.72 -10.49
CA VAL A 704 8.81 -5.47 -11.61
C VAL A 704 7.29 -5.52 -11.55
N GLU A 705 6.71 -5.83 -10.38
CA GLU A 705 5.26 -5.97 -10.23
C GLU A 705 4.53 -4.65 -10.55
N THR A 706 5.14 -3.52 -10.19
CA THR A 706 4.58 -2.19 -10.45
C THR A 706 4.59 -1.86 -11.94
N LEU A 707 5.67 -2.19 -12.67
CA LEU A 707 5.73 -1.95 -14.12
C LEU A 707 4.80 -2.86 -14.92
N ARG A 708 4.74 -4.16 -14.57
CA ARG A 708 3.75 -5.09 -15.12
C ARG A 708 2.35 -4.49 -15.02
N ARG A 709 2.02 -4.00 -13.83
CA ARG A 709 0.72 -3.38 -13.58
C ARG A 709 0.53 -2.10 -14.38
N VAL A 710 1.51 -1.21 -14.49
CA VAL A 710 1.38 0.01 -15.29
C VAL A 710 1.11 -0.28 -16.78
N VAL A 711 1.75 -1.31 -17.33
CA VAL A 711 1.55 -1.70 -18.74
C VAL A 711 0.23 -2.46 -18.93
N THR A 712 -0.14 -3.31 -17.96
CA THR A 712 -1.30 -4.21 -18.07
C THR A 712 -2.60 -3.59 -17.53
N THR A 713 -2.52 -2.59 -16.65
CA THR A 713 -3.68 -1.97 -16.00
C THR A 713 -4.15 -0.78 -16.80
N THR A 714 -4.91 -1.10 -17.84
CA THR A 714 -5.77 -0.11 -18.52
C THR A 714 -7.09 0.06 -17.77
N VAL A 715 -7.42 -0.82 -16.81
CA VAL A 715 -8.51 -0.62 -15.84
C VAL A 715 -8.25 -1.37 -14.54
N GLN A 716 -7.83 -0.66 -13.51
CA GLN A 716 -8.42 -0.93 -12.21
C GLN A 716 -9.26 0.28 -11.86
N GLN A 717 -10.53 0.06 -11.54
CA GLN A 717 -11.18 0.89 -10.54
C GLN A 717 -10.43 0.64 -9.23
N THR A 718 -9.24 1.24 -9.11
CA THR A 718 -8.70 1.59 -7.81
C THR A 718 -9.81 2.42 -7.21
N SER A 719 -10.38 1.97 -6.10
CA SER A 719 -11.20 2.82 -5.26
C SER A 719 -10.33 3.98 -4.81
N VAL A 720 -10.20 5.01 -5.67
CA VAL A 720 -9.96 6.37 -5.21
C VAL A 720 -11.30 6.77 -4.61
N THR A 721 -11.57 6.25 -3.42
CA THR A 721 -12.61 6.81 -2.57
C THR A 721 -12.13 8.22 -2.31
N ALA A 722 -12.68 9.20 -3.04
CA ALA A 722 -12.57 10.59 -2.61
C ALA A 722 -12.93 10.60 -1.11
N PRO A 723 -12.13 11.26 -0.24
CA PRO A 723 -12.43 11.31 1.17
C PRO A 723 -13.88 11.75 1.33
N ARG A 724 -14.69 10.87 1.92
CA ARG A 724 -16.07 11.19 2.27
C ARG A 724 -15.98 12.33 3.28
N GLU A 725 -16.34 13.53 2.86
CA GLU A 725 -16.56 14.64 3.79
C GLU A 725 -17.48 14.13 4.90
N THR A 726 -16.99 14.22 6.14
CA THR A 726 -17.76 13.85 7.31
C THR A 726 -18.79 14.95 7.57
N GLY A 727 -19.88 14.90 6.80
CA GLY A 727 -21.07 15.75 6.95
C GLY A 727 -22.30 14.90 6.63
N GLY A 728 -23.20 14.76 7.61
CA GLY A 728 -24.20 13.70 7.62
C GLY A 728 -25.16 13.67 6.43
N GLN A 729 -25.12 12.58 5.68
CA GLN A 729 -26.31 11.95 5.09
C GLN A 729 -26.01 10.46 4.80
N THR A 730 -26.84 9.58 5.32
CA THR A 730 -26.82 8.13 5.13
C THR A 730 -27.27 7.81 3.69
N GLY A 731 -26.34 7.90 2.74
CA GLY A 731 -26.45 7.31 1.41
C GLY A 731 -25.44 6.18 1.27
N GLY A 732 -25.91 4.95 1.04
CA GLY A 732 -25.07 3.76 0.88
C GLY A 732 -24.23 3.81 -0.39
N GLY A 733 -23.01 4.35 -0.29
CA GLY A 733 -21.98 4.23 -1.32
C GLY A 733 -21.25 2.91 -1.17
N GLY A 734 -21.78 1.83 -1.76
CA GLY A 734 -21.11 0.54 -1.81
C GLY A 734 -19.89 0.59 -2.74
N ASN A 735 -18.77 0.05 -2.25
CA ASN A 735 -17.52 -0.19 -2.99
C ASN A 735 -17.84 -0.75 -4.40
N GLY A 736 -17.48 0.02 -5.42
CA GLY A 736 -17.94 -0.16 -6.79
C GLY A 736 -16.83 -0.65 -7.70
N GLY A 737 -16.42 -1.93 -7.55
CA GLY A 737 -16.05 -2.68 -8.74
C GLY A 737 -17.29 -2.81 -9.61
N SER A 738 -17.18 -2.59 -10.92
CA SER A 738 -18.29 -2.82 -11.87
C SER A 738 -18.95 -4.17 -11.58
N ARG A 739 -20.16 -4.12 -11.03
CA ARG A 739 -20.95 -5.29 -10.64
C ARG A 739 -21.69 -5.82 -11.86
N SER A 740 -21.03 -5.91 -13.00
CA SER A 740 -21.59 -6.56 -14.18
C SER A 740 -21.56 -8.08 -13.95
N ASP A 741 -22.64 -8.75 -14.30
CA ASP A 741 -22.71 -10.21 -14.29
C ASP A 741 -21.61 -10.83 -15.17
N PRO A 742 -20.73 -11.68 -14.62
CA PRO A 742 -19.73 -12.37 -15.40
C PRO A 742 -19.98 -13.87 -15.55
N LEU A 743 -19.37 -14.40 -16.61
CA LEU A 743 -18.99 -15.80 -16.70
C LEU A 743 -17.48 -15.93 -16.47
N ALA A 744 -17.06 -16.98 -15.80
CA ALA A 744 -15.64 -17.29 -15.60
C ALA A 744 -15.38 -18.77 -15.83
N GLN A 745 -14.12 -19.09 -16.09
CA GLN A 745 -13.63 -20.46 -16.16
C GLN A 745 -12.30 -20.54 -15.43
N THR A 746 -12.19 -21.43 -14.45
CA THR A 746 -10.88 -21.74 -13.85
C THR A 746 -10.09 -22.68 -14.76
N PHE A 747 -8.76 -22.58 -14.70
CA PHE A 747 -7.84 -23.44 -15.43
C PHE A 747 -6.52 -23.56 -14.67
N THR A 748 -5.81 -24.66 -14.90
CA THR A 748 -4.46 -24.87 -14.38
C THR A 748 -3.53 -25.25 -15.53
N LEU A 749 -2.33 -24.65 -15.55
CA LEU A 749 -1.29 -25.03 -16.51
C LEU A 749 -0.45 -26.18 -15.95
N THR A 750 -0.13 -27.17 -16.79
CA THR A 750 0.76 -28.28 -16.40
C THR A 750 2.21 -27.83 -16.19
N GLU A 751 2.62 -26.79 -16.92
CA GLU A 751 3.94 -26.17 -16.85
C GLU A 751 3.81 -24.66 -17.03
N GLY A 752 4.73 -23.88 -16.48
CA GLY A 752 4.66 -22.41 -16.60
C GLY A 752 4.93 -21.93 -18.01
N ARG A 753 4.09 -21.02 -18.53
CA ARG A 753 4.18 -20.48 -19.91
C ARG A 753 3.68 -19.04 -19.97
N HIS A 754 4.08 -18.31 -21.00
CA HIS A 754 3.51 -16.99 -21.30
C HIS A 754 2.16 -17.13 -22.03
N ILE A 755 1.09 -16.53 -21.49
CA ILE A 755 -0.26 -16.51 -22.05
C ILE A 755 -0.50 -15.19 -22.78
N ALA A 756 -0.76 -15.26 -24.08
CA ALA A 756 -1.05 -14.12 -24.94
C ALA A 756 -2.52 -13.66 -24.89
N GLY A 757 -3.45 -14.56 -24.55
CA GLY A 757 -4.86 -14.24 -24.51
C GLY A 757 -5.76 -15.46 -24.45
N VAL A 758 -7.05 -15.25 -24.74
CA VAL A 758 -8.08 -16.30 -24.80
C VAL A 758 -8.87 -16.14 -26.08
N ASN A 759 -9.11 -17.23 -26.81
CA ASN A 759 -10.11 -17.26 -27.87
C ASN A 759 -11.44 -17.74 -27.29
N LEU A 760 -12.52 -17.05 -27.63
CA LEU A 760 -13.88 -17.43 -27.26
C LEU A 760 -14.74 -17.55 -28.51
N LYS A 761 -15.83 -18.33 -28.48
CA LYS A 761 -16.83 -18.30 -29.55
C LYS A 761 -18.05 -17.50 -29.11
N VAL A 762 -18.31 -16.38 -29.77
CA VAL A 762 -19.54 -15.61 -29.59
C VAL A 762 -20.71 -16.40 -30.16
N CYS A 763 -21.75 -16.63 -29.37
CA CYS A 763 -22.99 -17.23 -29.84
C CYS A 763 -24.03 -16.20 -30.32
N LEU A 764 -24.16 -15.08 -29.61
CA LEU A 764 -25.08 -14.01 -29.97
C LEU A 764 -24.44 -12.66 -29.67
N VAL A 765 -24.60 -11.73 -30.62
CA VAL A 765 -24.31 -10.31 -30.44
C VAL A 765 -25.65 -9.61 -30.14
N GLY A 766 -25.76 -9.02 -28.96
CA GLY A 766 -26.79 -8.06 -28.57
C GLY A 766 -26.49 -6.68 -29.15
N ASP A 767 -26.33 -5.67 -28.30
CA ASP A 767 -25.87 -4.33 -28.73
C ASP A 767 -24.38 -4.34 -29.15
N PRO A 768 -24.05 -4.14 -30.44
CA PRO A 768 -22.66 -4.15 -30.92
C PRO A 768 -21.80 -3.04 -30.31
N ASP A 769 -22.41 -1.94 -29.86
CA ASP A 769 -21.70 -0.83 -29.22
C ASP A 769 -21.28 -1.16 -27.77
N SER A 770 -21.76 -2.28 -27.22
CA SER A 770 -21.35 -2.79 -25.91
C SER A 770 -20.23 -3.84 -26.06
N PRO A 771 -19.00 -3.57 -25.58
CA PRO A 771 -17.87 -4.50 -25.74
C PRO A 771 -17.94 -5.69 -24.78
N ILE A 772 -17.06 -6.67 -25.02
CA ILE A 772 -16.70 -7.70 -24.05
C ILE A 772 -15.38 -7.32 -23.38
N VAL A 773 -15.31 -7.49 -22.06
CA VAL A 773 -14.08 -7.35 -21.27
C VAL A 773 -13.66 -8.72 -20.78
N LEU A 774 -12.42 -9.10 -21.09
CA LEU A 774 -11.78 -10.32 -20.61
C LEU A 774 -10.74 -9.95 -19.55
N GLU A 775 -10.88 -10.50 -18.36
CA GLU A 775 -9.91 -10.37 -17.27
C GLU A 775 -9.27 -11.73 -16.97
N LEU A 776 -7.97 -11.75 -16.77
CA LEU A 776 -7.24 -12.88 -16.17
C LEU A 776 -7.04 -12.57 -14.70
N VAL A 777 -7.45 -13.47 -13.81
CA VAL A 777 -7.46 -13.24 -12.36
C VAL A 777 -6.82 -14.39 -11.59
N GLU A 778 -6.37 -14.08 -10.37
CA GLU A 778 -5.97 -15.10 -9.41
C GLU A 778 -7.20 -15.86 -8.88
N VAL A 779 -7.01 -17.12 -8.51
CA VAL A 779 -8.05 -17.96 -7.91
C VAL A 779 -7.72 -18.25 -6.45
N ALA A 780 -8.72 -18.12 -5.59
CA ALA A 780 -8.63 -18.52 -4.19
C ALA A 780 -9.69 -19.59 -3.91
N ASN A 781 -9.24 -20.81 -3.59
CA ASN A 781 -10.10 -21.97 -3.30
C ASN A 781 -11.12 -22.27 -4.43
N GLY A 782 -10.68 -22.26 -5.69
CA GLY A 782 -11.54 -22.51 -6.85
C GLY A 782 -12.47 -21.35 -7.22
N ILE A 783 -12.41 -20.23 -6.51
CA ILE A 783 -13.22 -19.03 -6.78
C ILE A 783 -12.35 -17.90 -7.36
N PRO A 784 -12.74 -17.28 -8.50
CA PRO A 784 -12.05 -16.12 -9.04
C PRO A 784 -12.04 -14.96 -8.05
N THR A 785 -10.87 -14.35 -7.85
CA THR A 785 -10.71 -13.18 -6.98
C THR A 785 -10.90 -11.87 -7.75
N VAL A 786 -10.94 -10.75 -7.03
CA VAL A 786 -10.93 -9.41 -7.63
C VAL A 786 -9.53 -8.95 -8.08
N ASN A 787 -8.50 -9.78 -7.84
CA ASN A 787 -7.13 -9.47 -8.24
C ASN A 787 -6.94 -9.79 -9.72
N VAL A 788 -7.04 -8.76 -10.56
CA VAL A 788 -6.82 -8.86 -12.01
C VAL A 788 -5.33 -8.84 -12.32
N ILE A 789 -4.84 -9.91 -12.95
CA ILE A 789 -3.48 -10.05 -13.49
C ILE A 789 -3.38 -9.35 -14.84
N ALA A 790 -4.39 -9.54 -15.70
CA ALA A 790 -4.43 -9.01 -17.05
C ALA A 790 -5.83 -8.64 -17.50
N GLN A 791 -5.95 -7.69 -18.43
CA GLN A 791 -7.24 -7.36 -19.03
C GLN A 791 -7.09 -7.08 -20.53
N ALA A 792 -8.13 -7.43 -21.28
CA ALA A 792 -8.27 -7.15 -22.70
C ALA A 792 -9.72 -6.76 -23.03
N PHE A 793 -9.87 -5.89 -24.02
CA PHE A 793 -11.15 -5.45 -24.56
C PHE A 793 -11.36 -6.06 -25.94
N TYR A 794 -12.62 -6.39 -26.24
CA TYR A 794 -13.01 -6.84 -27.56
C TYR A 794 -14.24 -6.05 -28.03
N ASP A 795 -14.11 -5.41 -29.20
CA ASP A 795 -15.19 -4.68 -29.86
C ASP A 795 -16.15 -5.67 -30.53
N MET A 796 -17.43 -5.59 -30.17
CA MET A 796 -18.44 -6.51 -30.66
C MET A 796 -18.89 -6.21 -32.09
N ASN A 797 -18.49 -5.06 -32.67
CA ASN A 797 -18.63 -4.80 -34.10
C ASN A 797 -17.77 -5.74 -34.96
N ASP A 798 -16.65 -6.23 -34.42
CA ASP A 798 -15.75 -7.18 -35.10
C ASP A 798 -16.17 -8.64 -34.88
N ALA A 799 -17.20 -8.91 -34.06
CA ALA A 799 -17.61 -10.26 -33.68
C ALA A 799 -18.26 -11.02 -34.83
N VAL A 800 -17.73 -12.20 -35.16
CA VAL A 800 -18.36 -13.15 -36.10
C VAL A 800 -18.95 -14.32 -35.33
N ILE A 801 -20.28 -14.44 -35.34
CA ILE A 801 -21.01 -15.48 -34.61
C ILE A 801 -20.53 -16.88 -34.99
N GLY A 802 -20.25 -17.71 -33.97
CA GLY A 802 -19.82 -19.10 -34.11
C GLY A 802 -18.35 -19.31 -34.47
N GLN A 803 -17.61 -18.25 -34.79
CA GLN A 803 -16.18 -18.30 -35.06
C GLN A 803 -15.36 -17.99 -33.81
N TRP A 804 -14.08 -18.37 -33.83
CA TRP A 804 -13.14 -17.99 -32.78
C TRP A 804 -12.88 -16.49 -32.83
N THR A 805 -13.22 -15.82 -31.74
CA THR A 805 -12.91 -14.43 -31.46
C THR A 805 -11.59 -14.38 -30.69
N GLU A 806 -10.59 -13.73 -31.27
CA GLU A 806 -9.25 -13.60 -30.68
C GLU A 806 -9.17 -12.40 -29.74
N ILE A 807 -9.13 -12.66 -28.42
CA ILE A 807 -8.98 -11.61 -27.41
C ILE A 807 -7.54 -11.69 -26.87
N ARG A 808 -6.78 -10.60 -27.00
CA ARG A 808 -5.34 -10.56 -26.67
C ARG A 808 -5.00 -9.53 -25.61
N PHE A 809 -4.13 -9.92 -24.68
CA PHE A 809 -3.55 -9.01 -23.71
C PHE A 809 -2.51 -8.10 -24.38
N PRO A 810 -2.13 -6.95 -23.77
CA PRO A 810 -1.14 -6.03 -24.34
C PRO A 810 0.21 -6.68 -24.65
N TYR A 811 0.59 -7.70 -23.88
CA TYR A 811 1.75 -8.56 -24.13
C TYR A 811 1.50 -9.95 -23.50
N PRO A 812 2.21 -11.02 -23.92
CA PRO A 812 2.09 -12.33 -23.28
C PRO A 812 2.56 -12.33 -21.82
N ILE A 813 1.76 -12.85 -20.90
CA ILE A 813 1.99 -12.78 -19.45
C ILE A 813 2.41 -14.14 -18.91
N TRP A 814 3.48 -14.17 -18.11
CA TRP A 814 3.93 -15.39 -17.46
C TRP A 814 2.93 -15.89 -16.40
N LEU A 815 2.47 -17.13 -16.56
CA LEU A 815 1.73 -17.86 -15.53
C LEU A 815 2.52 -19.09 -15.11
N ALA A 816 2.67 -19.29 -13.80
CA ALA A 816 3.32 -20.48 -13.26
C ALA A 816 2.46 -21.74 -13.44
N GLY A 817 3.11 -22.89 -13.67
CA GLY A 817 2.43 -24.19 -13.72
C GLY A 817 2.03 -24.69 -12.33
N GLY A 818 0.96 -25.48 -12.27
CA GLY A 818 0.46 -26.07 -11.02
C GLY A 818 -0.30 -25.09 -10.10
N ILE A 819 -0.52 -23.85 -10.54
CA ILE A 819 -1.35 -22.85 -9.87
C ILE A 819 -2.65 -22.68 -10.66
N GLU A 820 -3.77 -22.59 -9.94
CA GLU A 820 -5.08 -22.34 -10.53
C GLU A 820 -5.27 -20.84 -10.81
N TYR A 821 -5.72 -20.51 -12.02
CA TYR A 821 -6.09 -19.17 -12.46
C TYR A 821 -7.48 -19.20 -13.06
N ALA A 822 -8.09 -18.03 -13.30
CA ALA A 822 -9.36 -17.95 -14.02
C ALA A 822 -9.32 -16.83 -15.05
N PHE A 823 -10.04 -17.00 -16.15
CA PHE A 823 -10.44 -15.87 -16.97
C PHE A 823 -11.91 -15.54 -16.70
N VAL A 824 -12.24 -14.25 -16.67
CA VAL A 824 -13.55 -13.69 -16.38
C VAL A 824 -14.00 -12.85 -17.56
N VAL A 825 -15.18 -13.14 -18.10
CA VAL A 825 -15.80 -12.45 -19.22
C VAL A 825 -16.94 -11.59 -18.70
N LYS A 826 -16.93 -10.30 -19.03
CA LYS A 826 -17.94 -9.31 -18.59
C LYS A 826 -18.48 -8.54 -19.78
N THR A 827 -19.72 -8.07 -19.66
CA THR A 827 -20.34 -7.16 -20.62
C THR A 827 -21.49 -6.35 -20.02
N ASN A 828 -21.76 -5.18 -20.60
CA ASN A 828 -22.92 -4.33 -20.26
C ASN A 828 -24.20 -4.77 -20.97
N ASP A 829 -24.12 -5.64 -21.98
CA ASP A 829 -25.29 -6.05 -22.74
C ASP A 829 -25.93 -7.33 -22.18
N GLY A 830 -27.25 -7.31 -21.99
CA GLY A 830 -28.00 -8.45 -21.43
C GLY A 830 -28.28 -9.60 -22.42
N ASN A 831 -27.79 -9.51 -23.66
CA ASN A 831 -28.04 -10.46 -24.75
C ASN A 831 -26.75 -11.08 -25.31
N HIS A 832 -25.59 -10.45 -25.15
CA HIS A 832 -24.29 -11.03 -25.51
C HIS A 832 -24.13 -12.38 -24.82
N SER A 833 -23.84 -13.39 -25.64
CA SER A 833 -23.68 -14.77 -25.17
C SER A 833 -22.50 -15.45 -25.86
N ILE A 834 -21.87 -16.35 -25.14
CA ILE A 834 -20.76 -17.18 -25.61
C ILE A 834 -21.18 -18.64 -25.65
N LYS A 835 -20.46 -19.44 -26.44
CA LYS A 835 -20.67 -20.88 -26.51
C LYS A 835 -20.16 -21.57 -25.25
N THR A 836 -20.93 -22.53 -24.76
CA THR A 836 -20.59 -23.42 -23.64
C THR A 836 -20.95 -24.86 -24.01
N ALA A 837 -20.44 -25.85 -23.29
CA ALA A 837 -20.89 -27.22 -23.40
C ALA A 837 -21.32 -27.78 -22.05
N LYS A 838 -22.47 -28.45 -22.06
CA LYS A 838 -23.06 -29.08 -20.86
C LYS A 838 -23.03 -30.60 -20.99
N LEU A 839 -22.69 -31.28 -19.89
CA LEU A 839 -22.70 -32.73 -19.78
C LEU A 839 -24.09 -33.30 -20.10
N GLY A 840 -24.14 -34.32 -20.98
CA GLY A 840 -25.37 -34.97 -21.41
C GLY A 840 -26.09 -34.32 -22.60
N ASP A 841 -25.69 -33.12 -23.02
CA ASP A 841 -26.23 -32.52 -24.25
C ASP A 841 -25.67 -33.20 -25.52
N PHE A 842 -26.36 -33.04 -26.65
CA PHE A 842 -25.90 -33.49 -27.96
C PHE A 842 -25.17 -32.36 -28.70
N ASP A 843 -23.90 -32.58 -29.04
CA ASP A 843 -23.13 -31.67 -29.90
C ASP A 843 -23.55 -31.89 -31.36
N ALA A 844 -24.25 -30.91 -31.92
CA ALA A 844 -24.79 -30.99 -33.28
C ALA A 844 -23.70 -30.89 -34.36
N ASP A 845 -22.57 -30.24 -34.08
CA ASP A 845 -21.49 -30.07 -35.05
C ASP A 845 -20.63 -31.34 -35.12
N LEU A 846 -20.38 -31.98 -33.96
CA LEU A 846 -19.63 -33.24 -33.86
C LEU A 846 -20.51 -34.50 -33.96
N GLN A 847 -21.84 -34.35 -33.97
CA GLN A 847 -22.83 -35.43 -34.03
C GLN A 847 -22.65 -36.49 -32.93
N GLN A 848 -22.39 -36.07 -31.69
CA GLN A 848 -22.19 -36.96 -30.54
C GLN A 848 -22.66 -36.34 -29.21
N PRO A 849 -23.12 -37.15 -28.23
CA PRO A 849 -23.42 -36.65 -26.89
C PRO A 849 -22.14 -36.31 -26.10
N VAL A 850 -22.21 -35.28 -25.26
CA VAL A 850 -21.17 -34.93 -24.30
C VAL A 850 -21.19 -35.97 -23.17
N ALA A 851 -20.39 -37.01 -23.33
CA ALA A 851 -20.40 -38.19 -22.45
C ALA A 851 -19.56 -38.04 -21.16
N ALA A 852 -18.72 -37.02 -21.07
CA ALA A 852 -17.87 -36.72 -19.91
C ALA A 852 -17.64 -35.21 -19.80
N GLN A 853 -17.18 -34.76 -18.63
CA GLN A 853 -16.84 -33.36 -18.37
C GLN A 853 -15.94 -32.82 -19.50
N PRO A 854 -16.37 -31.78 -20.24
CA PRO A 854 -15.59 -31.23 -21.35
C PRO A 854 -14.21 -30.73 -20.92
N TYR A 855 -14.08 -30.17 -19.72
CA TYR A 855 -12.81 -29.75 -19.13
C TYR A 855 -12.70 -30.22 -17.68
N SER A 856 -11.70 -31.06 -17.38
CA SER A 856 -11.57 -31.73 -16.07
C SER A 856 -10.64 -31.05 -15.08
N VAL A 857 -9.96 -29.97 -15.49
CA VAL A 857 -8.89 -29.29 -14.74
C VAL A 857 -9.34 -27.94 -14.17
N GLY A 858 -10.60 -27.55 -14.40
CA GLY A 858 -11.21 -26.36 -13.84
C GLY A 858 -12.71 -26.36 -14.04
N VAL A 859 -13.39 -25.35 -13.53
CA VAL A 859 -14.86 -25.28 -13.44
C VAL A 859 -15.36 -23.94 -13.99
N MET A 860 -16.48 -23.95 -14.71
CA MET A 860 -17.17 -22.73 -15.09
C MET A 860 -17.90 -22.12 -13.89
N LEU A 861 -17.85 -20.80 -13.76
CA LEU A 861 -18.58 -20.07 -12.74
C LEU A 861 -19.41 -18.95 -13.34
N SER A 862 -20.57 -18.67 -12.74
CA SER A 862 -21.35 -17.47 -13.05
C SER A 862 -21.56 -16.65 -11.79
N SER A 863 -21.65 -15.32 -11.93
CA SER A 863 -21.96 -14.43 -10.82
C SER A 863 -22.92 -13.32 -11.25
N SER A 864 -23.54 -12.65 -10.30
CA SER A 864 -24.27 -11.39 -10.53
C SER A 864 -23.49 -10.14 -10.09
N ASN A 865 -22.33 -10.34 -9.44
CA ASN A 865 -21.59 -9.26 -8.80
C ASN A 865 -20.06 -9.45 -8.82
N ALA A 866 -19.55 -10.47 -9.50
CA ALA A 866 -18.13 -10.85 -9.57
C ALA A 866 -17.45 -11.17 -8.22
N VAL A 867 -18.24 -11.44 -7.17
CA VAL A 867 -17.75 -11.75 -5.80
C VAL A 867 -18.36 -13.03 -5.28
N THR A 868 -19.68 -13.19 -5.45
CA THR A 868 -20.40 -14.42 -5.12
C THR A 868 -20.55 -15.25 -6.38
N TRP A 869 -19.90 -16.41 -6.41
CA TRP A 869 -19.84 -17.25 -7.60
C TRP A 869 -20.63 -18.54 -7.42
N THR A 870 -21.41 -18.90 -8.43
CA THR A 870 -22.07 -20.21 -8.55
C THR A 870 -21.21 -21.10 -9.45
N PRO A 871 -20.63 -22.19 -8.93
CA PRO A 871 -19.88 -23.14 -9.74
C PRO A 871 -20.84 -24.07 -10.50
N HIS A 872 -20.59 -24.24 -11.80
CA HIS A 872 -21.34 -25.13 -12.69
C HIS A 872 -20.52 -26.38 -12.94
N GLN A 873 -20.78 -27.43 -12.17
CA GLN A 873 -20.01 -28.68 -12.26
C GLN A 873 -20.34 -29.49 -13.52
N ASP A 874 -21.40 -29.16 -14.25
CA ASP A 874 -21.85 -29.88 -15.44
C ASP A 874 -21.71 -29.07 -16.74
N GLU A 875 -21.11 -27.88 -16.70
CA GLU A 875 -20.98 -26.98 -17.86
C GLU A 875 -19.59 -26.33 -17.90
N ASP A 876 -19.03 -26.15 -19.10
CA ASP A 876 -17.75 -25.49 -19.35
C ASP A 876 -17.86 -24.48 -20.50
N ILE A 877 -17.08 -23.40 -20.43
CA ILE A 877 -16.97 -22.44 -21.54
C ILE A 877 -16.25 -23.08 -22.74
N CYS A 878 -16.65 -22.72 -23.96
CA CYS A 878 -15.88 -23.04 -25.17
C CYS A 878 -14.76 -22.02 -25.36
N PHE A 879 -13.52 -22.43 -25.10
CA PHE A 879 -12.36 -21.54 -25.08
C PHE A 879 -11.07 -22.20 -25.57
N GLN A 880 -10.15 -21.36 -26.05
CA GLN A 880 -8.75 -21.71 -26.22
C GLN A 880 -7.88 -20.73 -25.43
N LEU A 881 -7.08 -21.23 -24.50
CA LEU A 881 -6.05 -20.43 -23.84
C LEU A 881 -4.85 -20.34 -24.79
N VAL A 882 -4.50 -19.14 -25.23
CA VAL A 882 -3.44 -18.92 -26.22
C VAL A 882 -2.14 -18.59 -25.51
N ALA A 883 -1.11 -19.40 -25.72
CA ALA A 883 0.24 -19.15 -25.24
C ALA A 883 1.14 -18.60 -26.34
N ALA A 884 2.20 -17.91 -25.93
CA ALA A 884 3.29 -17.52 -26.80
C ALA A 884 4.32 -18.66 -26.90
N LYS A 885 4.59 -19.10 -28.14
CA LYS A 885 5.69 -20.00 -28.47
C LYS A 885 6.85 -19.17 -29.03
N PHE A 886 7.96 -19.12 -28.31
CA PHE A 886 9.08 -18.26 -28.67
C PHE A 886 10.05 -18.93 -29.65
N ALA A 887 10.40 -18.21 -30.72
CA ALA A 887 11.46 -18.56 -31.65
C ALA A 887 11.91 -17.31 -32.43
N PRO A 888 13.23 -17.10 -32.66
CA PRO A 888 14.36 -17.86 -32.12
C PRO A 888 14.51 -17.70 -30.59
N ALA A 889 15.29 -18.60 -29.97
CA ALA A 889 15.54 -18.60 -28.51
C ALA A 889 16.46 -17.45 -28.04
N THR A 890 17.04 -16.70 -28.99
CA THR A 890 17.84 -15.50 -28.73
C THR A 890 17.38 -14.38 -29.64
N LYS A 891 17.22 -13.18 -29.11
CA LYS A 891 16.84 -11.97 -29.86
C LYS A 891 17.68 -10.79 -29.37
N MET A 892 18.30 -10.09 -30.31
CA MET A 892 18.94 -8.80 -30.07
C MET A 892 17.93 -7.69 -30.40
N VAL A 893 17.87 -6.67 -29.54
CA VAL A 893 16.95 -5.53 -29.66
C VAL A 893 17.75 -4.26 -29.49
N ASP A 894 17.68 -3.37 -30.47
CA ASP A 894 18.28 -2.05 -30.38
C ASP A 894 17.49 -1.21 -29.37
N VAL A 895 18.14 -0.80 -28.28
CA VAL A 895 17.52 -0.02 -27.20
C VAL A 895 17.60 1.46 -27.54
N GLY A 896 18.77 1.92 -27.95
CA GLY A 896 19.00 3.30 -28.36
C GLY A 896 20.46 3.71 -28.26
N THR A 897 20.70 4.99 -28.52
CA THR A 897 22.03 5.59 -28.49
C THR A 897 21.97 6.89 -27.69
N PHE A 898 23.00 7.17 -26.90
CA PHE A 898 23.18 8.47 -26.25
C PHE A 898 24.61 8.98 -26.43
N ALA A 899 24.80 10.29 -26.33
CA ALA A 899 26.12 10.90 -26.39
C ALA A 899 26.70 11.00 -24.97
N ALA A 900 27.88 10.42 -24.78
CA ALA A 900 28.63 10.46 -23.53
C ALA A 900 29.73 11.54 -23.60
N ALA A 901 30.01 12.19 -22.47
CA ALA A 901 31.04 13.20 -22.30
C ALA A 901 31.85 12.91 -21.02
N ASN A 902 33.15 12.66 -21.18
CA ASN A 902 34.04 12.21 -20.10
C ASN A 902 33.51 11.02 -19.27
N MET A 903 32.82 10.07 -19.90
CA MET A 903 32.32 8.88 -19.22
C MET A 903 33.48 8.02 -18.72
N SER A 904 33.54 7.80 -17.41
CA SER A 904 34.43 6.83 -16.76
C SER A 904 33.69 5.61 -16.25
N ASP A 905 32.39 5.74 -16.01
CA ASP A 905 31.53 4.70 -15.47
C ASP A 905 30.21 4.66 -16.22
N LEU A 906 29.64 3.48 -16.40
CA LEU A 906 28.31 3.30 -16.98
C LEU A 906 27.53 2.28 -16.17
N LEU A 907 26.28 2.60 -15.85
CA LEU A 907 25.32 1.66 -15.28
C LEU A 907 24.02 1.76 -16.06
N ILE A 908 23.50 0.62 -16.53
CA ILE A 908 22.20 0.57 -17.21
C ILE A 908 21.18 0.01 -16.23
N ARG A 909 20.22 0.85 -15.84
CA ARG A 909 19.03 0.44 -15.08
C ARG A 909 17.93 0.06 -16.04
N ALA A 910 17.41 -1.14 -15.87
CA ALA A 910 16.25 -1.62 -16.57
C ALA A 910 15.54 -2.62 -15.69
N GLU A 911 14.21 -2.52 -15.66
CA GLU A 911 13.43 -3.53 -15.00
C GLU A 911 13.23 -4.72 -15.94
N VAL A 912 13.57 -5.90 -15.45
CA VAL A 912 13.53 -7.12 -16.24
C VAL A 912 12.92 -8.21 -15.41
N GLU A 913 11.94 -8.88 -15.98
CA GLU A 913 11.44 -10.11 -15.41
C GLU A 913 12.13 -11.31 -16.06
N LEU A 914 12.66 -12.19 -15.21
CA LEU A 914 13.24 -13.47 -15.59
C LEU A 914 12.43 -14.60 -14.95
N PRO A 915 11.33 -15.06 -15.58
CA PRO A 915 10.35 -15.90 -14.89
C PRO A 915 10.88 -17.27 -14.43
N THR A 916 11.89 -17.79 -15.11
CA THR A 916 12.59 -19.04 -14.76
C THR A 916 14.07 -18.91 -15.12
N ALA A 917 14.89 -19.85 -14.63
CA ALA A 917 16.32 -19.92 -14.98
C ALA A 917 16.60 -20.12 -16.48
N ALA A 918 15.59 -20.46 -17.29
CA ALA A 918 15.74 -20.53 -18.75
C ALA A 918 15.72 -19.16 -19.43
N ALA A 919 15.26 -18.11 -18.74
CA ALA A 919 15.26 -16.74 -19.23
C ALA A 919 16.49 -16.00 -18.71
N ALA A 920 17.21 -15.33 -19.61
CA ALA A 920 18.35 -14.48 -19.29
C ALA A 920 18.33 -13.25 -20.20
N MET A 921 18.85 -12.14 -19.68
CA MET A 921 19.01 -10.90 -20.44
C MET A 921 20.27 -10.19 -19.99
N HIS A 922 20.99 -9.63 -20.96
CA HIS A 922 22.08 -8.68 -20.73
C HIS A 922 22.04 -7.58 -21.80
N PHE A 923 22.70 -6.47 -21.52
CA PHE A 923 22.98 -5.40 -22.47
C PHE A 923 24.32 -5.64 -23.16
N GLU A 924 24.36 -5.42 -24.46
CA GLU A 924 25.57 -5.14 -25.21
C GLU A 924 25.70 -3.62 -25.34
N VAL A 925 26.79 -3.08 -24.81
CA VAL A 925 27.14 -1.66 -24.95
C VAL A 925 28.27 -1.55 -25.95
N GLU A 926 28.02 -0.88 -27.07
CA GLU A 926 28.99 -0.62 -28.12
C GLU A 926 29.43 0.85 -28.10
N LEU A 927 30.75 1.06 -28.14
CA LEU A 927 31.37 2.39 -28.28
C LEU A 927 31.72 2.66 -29.76
N ASP A 928 32.00 3.91 -30.12
CA ASP A 928 32.34 4.33 -31.49
C ASP A 928 33.61 3.65 -32.06
N ASP A 929 34.45 3.07 -31.20
CA ASP A 929 35.62 2.28 -31.61
C ASP A 929 35.28 0.83 -32.00
N GLY A 930 34.00 0.45 -31.89
CA GLY A 930 33.48 -0.90 -32.15
C GLY A 930 33.69 -1.89 -31.01
N SER A 931 34.17 -1.45 -29.85
CA SER A 931 34.28 -2.31 -28.66
C SER A 931 32.91 -2.58 -28.06
N VAL A 932 32.64 -3.86 -27.75
CA VAL A 932 31.37 -4.30 -27.16
C VAL A 932 31.62 -4.86 -25.76
N THR A 933 30.89 -4.34 -24.78
CA THR A 933 30.91 -4.84 -23.39
C THR A 933 29.54 -5.37 -22.98
N LEU A 934 29.53 -6.54 -22.33
CA LEU A 934 28.32 -7.19 -21.84
C LEU A 934 28.04 -6.76 -20.39
N LEU A 935 26.85 -6.21 -20.13
CA LEU A 935 26.42 -5.76 -18.81
C LEU A 935 25.08 -6.39 -18.43
N ASN A 936 24.98 -6.94 -17.23
CA ASN A 936 23.67 -7.25 -16.66
C ASN A 936 22.95 -5.94 -16.26
N PRO A 937 21.61 -5.94 -16.16
CA PRO A 937 20.88 -4.86 -15.52
C PRO A 937 21.46 -4.52 -14.14
N ASP A 938 21.62 -3.23 -13.84
CA ASP A 938 22.21 -2.69 -12.61
C ASP A 938 23.66 -3.13 -12.33
N GLN A 939 24.40 -3.55 -13.35
CA GLN A 939 25.84 -3.77 -13.26
C GLN A 939 26.58 -2.49 -13.61
N ALA A 940 27.41 -2.00 -12.69
CA ALA A 940 28.34 -0.91 -12.97
C ALA A 940 29.51 -1.40 -13.83
N TRP A 941 29.86 -0.62 -14.85
CA TRP A 941 31.02 -0.79 -15.70
C TRP A 941 32.00 0.36 -15.49
N GLU A 942 33.18 0.06 -14.95
CA GLU A 942 34.26 1.04 -14.80
C GLU A 942 35.21 0.99 -16.01
N LEU A 943 35.32 2.08 -16.76
CA LEU A 943 36.23 2.21 -17.89
C LEU A 943 37.66 2.53 -17.41
N GLN A 944 38.65 2.18 -18.24
CA GLN A 944 40.06 2.46 -17.97
C GLN A 944 40.51 3.86 -18.41
N ALA A 945 39.70 4.54 -19.23
CA ALA A 945 39.94 5.91 -19.68
C ALA A 945 38.60 6.63 -19.83
N PHE A 946 38.63 7.96 -19.80
CA PHE A 946 37.46 8.76 -20.11
C PHE A 946 37.06 8.55 -21.58
N TYR A 947 35.78 8.31 -21.80
CA TYR A 947 35.19 8.16 -23.12
C TYR A 947 34.33 9.38 -23.47
N THR A 948 34.38 9.81 -24.73
CA THR A 948 33.50 10.87 -25.27
C THR A 948 33.15 10.47 -26.70
N GLY A 949 31.86 10.35 -26.97
CA GLY A 949 31.36 9.79 -28.22
C GLY A 949 29.95 9.23 -28.03
N ASN A 950 29.44 8.53 -29.04
CA ASN A 950 28.16 7.86 -28.92
C ASN A 950 28.33 6.51 -28.22
N VAL A 951 27.34 6.15 -27.43
CA VAL A 951 27.21 4.85 -26.76
C VAL A 951 25.94 4.21 -27.28
N GLU A 952 26.05 3.11 -28.00
CA GLU A 952 24.94 2.31 -28.49
C GLU A 952 24.63 1.19 -27.50
N VAL A 953 23.36 1.03 -27.15
CA VAL A 953 22.89 0.01 -26.21
C VAL A 953 21.94 -0.94 -26.94
N ARG A 954 22.22 -2.24 -26.83
CA ARG A 954 21.38 -3.31 -27.34
C ARG A 954 21.03 -4.28 -26.21
N ALA A 955 19.79 -4.74 -26.15
CA ALA A 955 19.37 -5.77 -25.21
C ALA A 955 19.40 -7.14 -25.91
N VAL A 956 20.10 -8.10 -25.33
CA VAL A 956 20.17 -9.49 -25.80
C VAL A 956 19.33 -10.36 -24.88
N LEU A 957 18.20 -10.82 -25.40
CA LEU A 957 17.25 -11.67 -24.72
C LEU A 957 17.56 -13.13 -25.07
N THR A 958 17.64 -14.01 -24.08
CA THR A 958 17.76 -15.47 -24.26
C THR A 958 16.69 -16.18 -23.45
N GLY A 959 16.08 -17.20 -24.03
CA GLY A 959 14.96 -17.93 -23.43
C GLY A 959 14.83 -19.36 -23.94
N SER A 960 13.61 -19.87 -23.87
CA SER A 960 13.21 -21.17 -24.42
C SER A 960 11.92 -21.01 -25.22
N ALA A 961 11.44 -22.10 -25.84
CA ALA A 961 10.19 -22.06 -26.60
C ALA A 961 8.95 -21.65 -25.77
N LYS A 962 8.99 -21.72 -24.43
CA LYS A 962 7.85 -21.44 -23.53
C LYS A 962 8.08 -20.23 -22.61
N VAL A 963 9.32 -19.77 -22.49
CA VAL A 963 9.73 -18.73 -21.56
C VAL A 963 10.59 -17.70 -22.29
N SER A 964 10.21 -16.44 -22.20
CA SER A 964 11.04 -15.30 -22.60
C SER A 964 11.36 -14.46 -21.36
N PRO A 965 12.53 -13.79 -21.30
CA PRO A 965 12.66 -12.60 -20.45
C PRO A 965 11.67 -11.53 -20.91
N VAL A 966 11.15 -10.74 -19.97
CA VAL A 966 10.27 -9.61 -20.25
C VAL A 966 11.02 -8.33 -19.88
N VAL A 967 11.36 -7.53 -20.89
CA VAL A 967 12.05 -6.25 -20.70
C VAL A 967 11.00 -5.14 -20.76
N PHE A 968 10.86 -4.39 -19.66
CA PHE A 968 9.95 -3.26 -19.62
C PHE A 968 10.53 -2.08 -20.41
N PRO A 969 9.68 -1.21 -20.99
CA PRO A 969 10.14 -0.21 -21.95
C PRO A 969 11.04 0.87 -21.35
N VAL A 970 11.06 1.01 -20.03
CA VAL A 970 11.73 2.13 -19.38
C VAL A 970 13.15 1.73 -19.01
N ILE A 971 14.13 2.33 -19.69
CA ILE A 971 15.55 2.05 -19.53
C ILE A 971 16.31 3.36 -19.31
N LEU A 972 17.16 3.38 -18.29
CA LEU A 972 17.96 4.53 -17.90
C LEU A 972 19.44 4.16 -17.91
N ALA A 973 20.20 4.81 -18.79
CA ALA A 973 21.64 4.78 -18.73
C ALA A 973 22.14 5.89 -17.79
N ILE A 974 22.93 5.51 -16.80
CA ILE A 974 23.59 6.41 -15.86
C ILE A 974 25.07 6.43 -16.22
N GLU A 975 25.47 7.51 -16.87
CA GLU A 975 26.85 7.86 -17.13
C GLU A 975 27.47 8.43 -15.85
N GLY A 976 28.68 8.02 -15.49
CA GLY A 976 29.45 8.61 -14.40
C GLY A 976 30.72 9.27 -14.93
N GLU A 977 30.99 10.49 -14.49
CA GLU A 977 32.26 11.19 -14.66
C GLU A 977 33.04 11.16 -13.34
N LEU A 978 34.12 10.37 -13.30
CA LEU A 978 35.02 10.29 -12.16
C LEU A 978 35.76 11.63 -12.02
N GLN A 979 35.60 12.28 -10.89
CA GLN A 979 36.38 13.46 -10.56
C GLN A 979 37.87 13.13 -10.51
N THR A 980 38.69 13.92 -11.19
CA THR A 980 40.15 13.70 -11.23
C THR A 980 40.84 14.07 -9.91
N THR A 981 40.15 14.84 -9.06
CA THR A 981 40.58 15.18 -7.70
C THR A 981 39.40 15.20 -6.73
N GLY A 982 39.65 14.82 -5.47
CA GLY A 982 38.66 14.87 -4.40
C GLY A 982 39.28 15.33 -3.09
N THR A 983 38.58 16.17 -2.34
CA THR A 983 38.98 16.64 -1.01
C THR A 983 38.05 16.10 0.08
N TYR A 984 38.66 15.59 1.15
CA TYR A 984 38.01 15.32 2.41
C TYR A 984 38.63 16.23 3.47
N VAL A 985 37.80 16.96 4.21
CA VAL A 985 38.25 17.81 5.32
C VAL A 985 37.57 17.37 6.62
N THR A 986 38.35 17.10 7.65
CA THR A 986 37.82 16.76 8.97
C THR A 986 37.09 17.95 9.58
N ARG A 987 36.10 17.71 10.44
CA ARG A 987 35.70 18.73 11.43
C ARG A 987 36.91 19.23 12.22
N ALA A 988 36.84 20.48 12.66
CA ALA A 988 37.87 21.06 13.52
C ALA A 988 37.94 20.26 14.84
N PHE A 989 39.16 19.96 15.29
CA PHE A 989 39.42 19.30 16.57
C PHE A 989 40.57 20.01 17.30
N ASP A 990 40.67 19.80 18.60
CA ASP A 990 41.65 20.47 19.44
C ASP A 990 43.08 20.22 18.94
N MET A 991 43.82 21.31 18.75
CA MET A 991 45.24 21.30 18.42
C MET A 991 45.97 22.30 19.35
N GLY A 992 47.30 22.38 19.25
CA GLY A 992 48.11 23.26 20.10
C GLY A 992 49.09 24.16 19.36
N THR A 993 49.96 24.82 20.13
CA THR A 993 51.08 25.63 19.63
C THR A 993 52.35 24.79 19.68
N GLY A 994 53.06 24.65 18.56
CA GLY A 994 54.28 23.86 18.45
C GLY A 994 54.08 22.35 18.53
N VAL A 995 52.88 21.86 18.16
CA VAL A 995 52.50 20.44 18.25
C VAL A 995 52.92 19.64 17.02
N ASP A 996 53.19 18.37 17.22
CA ASP A 996 53.42 17.41 16.13
C ASP A 996 52.09 16.82 15.69
N ILE A 997 51.79 16.89 14.39
CA ILE A 997 50.66 16.19 13.79
C ILE A 997 51.15 14.82 13.33
N LEU A 998 50.44 13.77 13.73
CA LEU A 998 50.68 12.38 13.38
C LEU A 998 49.38 11.78 12.84
N SER A 999 49.35 11.48 11.55
CA SER A 999 48.18 10.88 10.92
C SER A 999 48.52 9.52 10.32
N TYR A 1000 47.60 8.58 10.43
CA TYR A 1000 47.71 7.27 9.81
C TYR A 1000 46.49 7.02 8.94
N LEU A 1001 46.75 6.44 7.77
CA LEU A 1001 45.73 6.15 6.78
C LEU A 1001 46.12 4.87 6.04
N LYS A 1002 45.20 3.91 5.95
CA LYS A 1002 45.40 2.72 5.13
C LYS A 1002 44.95 3.02 3.72
N THR A 1003 45.84 2.91 2.75
CA THR A 1003 45.57 3.35 1.38
C THR A 1003 45.99 2.32 0.35
N LYS A 1004 45.18 2.23 -0.71
CA LYS A 1004 45.48 1.55 -1.96
C LYS A 1004 45.62 2.62 -3.02
N ILE A 1005 46.86 2.83 -3.45
CA ILE A 1005 47.21 3.89 -4.41
C ILE A 1005 47.79 3.18 -5.65
N PRO A 1006 46.98 2.96 -6.70
CA PRO A 1006 47.47 2.44 -7.96
C PRO A 1006 48.48 3.39 -8.61
N THR A 1007 49.31 2.85 -9.51
CA THR A 1007 50.27 3.65 -10.28
C THR A 1007 49.53 4.73 -11.08
N GLY A 1008 49.89 6.01 -10.88
CA GLY A 1008 49.22 7.16 -11.51
C GLY A 1008 48.22 7.90 -10.61
N ALA A 1009 47.90 7.36 -9.44
CA ALA A 1009 47.09 8.04 -8.42
C ALA A 1009 47.96 8.61 -7.29
N THR A 1010 47.44 9.60 -6.55
CA THR A 1010 48.09 10.13 -5.34
C THR A 1010 47.09 10.38 -4.22
N ILE A 1011 47.59 10.33 -2.97
CA ILE A 1011 46.89 10.79 -1.78
C ILE A 1011 47.87 11.65 -0.98
N VAL A 1012 47.53 12.92 -0.80
CA VAL A 1012 48.31 13.89 -0.03
C VAL A 1012 47.51 14.43 1.15
N MET A 1013 48.21 14.84 2.20
CA MET A 1013 47.58 15.32 3.43
C MET A 1013 48.09 16.73 3.77
N HIS A 1014 47.18 17.57 4.23
CA HIS A 1014 47.46 18.93 4.68
C HIS A 1014 46.78 19.18 6.03
N ALA A 1015 47.31 20.13 6.80
CA ALA A 1015 46.73 20.61 8.04
C ALA A 1015 46.58 22.13 8.00
N ASP A 1016 45.57 22.67 8.68
CA ASP A 1016 45.39 24.10 8.86
C ASP A 1016 45.07 24.45 10.32
N ALA A 1017 45.04 25.75 10.63
CA ALA A 1017 44.67 26.27 11.94
C ALA A 1017 43.22 26.79 11.95
N ALA A 1018 42.31 26.09 11.25
CA ALA A 1018 40.94 26.56 10.98
C ALA A 1018 40.89 27.98 10.37
N ASN A 1019 41.82 28.25 9.44
CA ASN A 1019 42.04 29.56 8.84
C ASN A 1019 42.23 29.51 7.31
N ASP A 1020 41.98 28.35 6.71
CA ASP A 1020 42.08 28.07 5.28
C ASP A 1020 43.51 28.16 4.71
N VAL A 1021 44.53 28.24 5.58
CA VAL A 1021 45.94 28.24 5.20
C VAL A 1021 46.52 26.84 5.38
N TRP A 1022 46.50 26.06 4.30
CA TRP A 1022 46.89 24.65 4.30
C TRP A 1022 48.40 24.45 4.23
N THR A 1023 48.93 23.71 5.20
CA THR A 1023 50.34 23.29 5.28
C THR A 1023 50.45 21.80 5.00
N ALA A 1024 51.42 21.39 4.18
CA ALA A 1024 51.61 19.97 3.84
C ALA A 1024 52.04 19.13 5.06
N VAL A 1025 51.42 17.96 5.21
CA VAL A 1025 51.80 16.94 6.20
C VAL A 1025 52.42 15.77 5.42
N PRO A 1026 53.76 15.74 5.25
CA PRO A 1026 54.41 14.75 4.39
C PRO A 1026 54.29 13.32 4.94
N GLN A 1027 54.24 12.35 4.03
CA GLN A 1027 54.36 10.94 4.39
C GLN A 1027 55.77 10.65 4.92
N VAL A 1028 55.87 10.07 6.11
CA VAL A 1028 57.15 9.74 6.77
C VAL A 1028 57.44 8.24 6.81
N THR A 1029 56.42 7.38 6.81
CA THR A 1029 56.59 5.93 6.88
C THR A 1029 55.47 5.22 6.14
N GLN A 1030 55.75 4.04 5.60
CA GLN A 1030 54.74 3.15 5.03
C GLN A 1030 55.01 1.70 5.41
N THR A 1031 53.94 0.96 5.73
CA THR A 1031 53.99 -0.44 6.16
C THR A 1031 53.01 -1.24 5.30
N PRO A 1032 53.48 -2.21 4.50
CA PRO A 1032 52.59 -3.09 3.74
C PRO A 1032 51.66 -3.88 4.66
N LEU A 1033 50.39 -4.01 4.27
CA LEU A 1033 49.44 -4.86 4.96
C LEU A 1033 49.42 -6.26 4.35
N GLN A 1034 48.78 -7.22 5.04
CA GLN A 1034 48.64 -8.59 4.54
C GLN A 1034 47.73 -8.68 3.30
N ASP A 1035 46.80 -7.73 3.15
CA ASP A 1035 45.96 -7.60 1.96
C ASP A 1035 46.74 -7.02 0.78
N ALA A 1036 46.67 -7.71 -0.37
CA ALA A 1036 47.38 -7.31 -1.57
C ALA A 1036 46.95 -5.90 -2.05
N GLY A 1037 47.93 -5.00 -2.19
CA GLY A 1037 47.73 -3.63 -2.70
C GLY A 1037 47.39 -2.58 -1.64
N TRP A 1038 47.20 -2.97 -0.36
CA TRP A 1038 46.95 -2.03 0.73
C TRP A 1038 48.22 -1.77 1.56
N VAL A 1039 48.41 -0.50 1.94
CA VAL A 1039 49.58 -0.05 2.70
C VAL A 1039 49.13 0.95 3.75
N GLU A 1040 49.52 0.76 5.01
CA GLU A 1040 49.34 1.77 6.06
C GLU A 1040 50.42 2.84 5.91
N ARG A 1041 50.00 4.09 5.77
CA ARG A 1041 50.89 5.25 5.62
C ARG A 1041 50.79 6.13 6.85
N LYS A 1042 51.95 6.57 7.36
CA LYS A 1042 52.08 7.57 8.41
C LYS A 1042 52.47 8.91 7.78
N TYR A 1043 51.71 9.96 8.08
CA TYR A 1043 51.95 11.35 7.70
C TYR A 1043 52.32 12.14 8.96
N SER A 1044 53.30 13.03 8.88
CA SER A 1044 53.68 13.85 10.04
C SER A 1044 54.28 15.20 9.69
N VAL A 1045 53.94 16.22 10.48
CA VAL A 1045 54.59 17.54 10.49
C VAL A 1045 54.90 17.92 11.93
N ILE A 1046 56.09 18.50 12.16
CA ILE A 1046 56.62 18.84 13.49
C ILE A 1046 56.43 20.33 13.77
N GLY A 1047 56.10 20.69 15.01
CA GLY A 1047 56.05 22.09 15.45
C GLY A 1047 54.94 22.93 14.80
N PHE A 1048 53.82 22.31 14.45
CA PHE A 1048 52.65 22.96 13.86
C PHE A 1048 51.91 23.84 14.87
N ASN A 1049 51.34 24.96 14.41
CA ASN A 1049 50.63 25.90 15.27
C ASN A 1049 49.17 26.02 14.85
N ALA A 1050 48.26 25.45 15.65
CA ALA A 1050 46.82 25.57 15.50
C ALA A 1050 46.18 25.59 16.90
N ASN A 1051 45.81 26.79 17.39
CA ASN A 1051 45.26 26.99 18.73
C ASN A 1051 43.99 27.85 18.62
N PRO A 1052 42.83 27.41 19.14
CA PRO A 1052 42.61 26.17 19.90
C PRO A 1052 42.36 24.91 19.04
N VAL A 1053 42.07 25.07 17.75
CA VAL A 1053 41.64 23.98 16.87
C VAL A 1053 42.33 24.04 15.51
N GLY A 1054 42.34 22.91 14.81
CA GLY A 1054 42.74 22.83 13.40
C GLY A 1054 42.03 21.69 12.67
N ARG A 1055 42.26 21.59 11.36
CA ARG A 1055 41.63 20.58 10.49
C ARG A 1055 42.68 19.83 9.69
N ILE A 1056 42.33 18.61 9.25
CA ILE A 1056 43.13 17.82 8.31
C ILE A 1056 42.37 17.72 6.99
N ARG A 1057 43.07 17.98 5.89
CA ARG A 1057 42.58 17.77 4.53
C ARG A 1057 43.32 16.61 3.87
N ILE A 1058 42.57 15.66 3.35
CA ILE A 1058 43.06 14.59 2.49
C ILE A 1058 42.65 14.93 1.05
N THR A 1059 43.63 15.01 0.16
CA THR A 1059 43.39 15.24 -1.27
C THR A 1059 43.78 14.00 -2.04
N LEU A 1060 42.81 13.44 -2.75
CA LEU A 1060 42.99 12.33 -3.68
C LEU A 1060 43.14 12.90 -5.09
N THR A 1061 44.01 12.29 -5.90
CA THR A 1061 44.05 12.51 -7.35
C THR A 1061 44.13 11.17 -8.06
N GLY A 1062 43.43 11.02 -9.16
CA GLY A 1062 43.42 9.76 -9.91
C GLY A 1062 42.85 9.91 -11.31
N THR A 1063 42.76 8.76 -11.97
CA THR A 1063 42.18 8.60 -13.31
C THR A 1063 41.30 7.35 -13.33
N PRO A 1064 40.49 7.13 -14.38
CA PRO A 1064 39.65 5.92 -14.47
C PRO A 1064 40.45 4.61 -14.33
N ALA A 1065 41.68 4.53 -14.87
CA ALA A 1065 42.60 3.39 -14.68
C ALA A 1065 43.29 3.34 -13.30
N ALA A 1066 43.35 4.45 -12.56
CA ALA A 1066 44.08 4.57 -11.31
C ALA A 1066 43.22 5.25 -10.24
N ARG A 1067 42.32 4.47 -9.62
CA ARG A 1067 41.38 4.93 -8.59
C ARG A 1067 41.98 4.75 -7.19
N PRO A 1068 42.40 5.82 -6.49
CA PRO A 1068 42.90 5.72 -5.13
C PRO A 1068 41.76 5.41 -4.15
N MET A 1069 42.06 4.61 -3.12
CA MET A 1069 41.14 4.30 -2.03
C MET A 1069 41.83 4.42 -0.68
N ALA A 1070 41.09 4.83 0.34
CA ALA A 1070 41.58 4.91 1.71
C ALA A 1070 40.55 4.44 2.74
N TYR A 1071 40.98 3.83 3.84
CA TYR A 1071 40.14 3.49 5.00
C TYR A 1071 40.90 3.65 6.32
N ASP A 1072 40.17 3.64 7.43
CA ASP A 1072 40.70 3.65 8.80
C ASP A 1072 41.62 4.85 9.06
N PHE A 1073 41.03 6.05 8.99
CA PHE A 1073 41.76 7.29 9.17
C PHE A 1073 41.84 7.67 10.65
N ARG A 1074 43.06 8.02 11.09
CA ARG A 1074 43.32 8.58 12.43
C ARG A 1074 44.32 9.72 12.35
N ALA A 1075 44.09 10.80 13.10
CA ALA A 1075 45.00 11.93 13.25
C ALA A 1075 45.20 12.26 14.73
N ILE A 1076 46.42 12.63 15.11
CA ILE A 1076 46.82 12.90 16.48
C ILE A 1076 47.66 14.18 16.50
N SER A 1077 47.30 15.13 17.36
CA SER A 1077 48.07 16.30 17.74
C SER A 1077 48.78 15.98 19.05
N ALA A 1078 50.09 15.78 18.97
CA ALA A 1078 50.95 15.46 20.10
C ALA A 1078 51.79 16.69 20.49
N PRO A 1079 51.99 16.96 21.80
CA PRO A 1079 52.85 18.06 22.26
C PRO A 1079 54.35 17.81 22.03
#